data_AF-A0AA51DHK5-F1
#
_entry.id   AF-A0AA51DHK5-F1
#
_cell.length_a   1.000
_cell.length_b   1.000
_cell.length_c   1.000
_cell.angle_alpha   90.00
_cell.angle_beta   90.00
_cell.angle_gamma   90.00
#
_symmetry.space_group_name_H-M   'P 1'
#
loop_
_entity.id
_entity.type
_entity.pdbx_description
1 polymer ?
#
loop_
_entity_poly.entity_id
_entity_poly.type
_entity_poly.pdbx_seq_one_letter_code
_entity_poly.pdbx_strand_id
1 'polypeptide(L)'
;MTNMDINSMQDYLHHNFFCSCGKNHKTDLEYVEISEDAIKKIPEFIEKKSYKKIFMVADKNTYAVAGKQVEEEFKLANIKVNRIVLDKEEVVPNEESIMKIQLSMEDNYDLIIGVGTGTINDMCKYISYKLKIDYIIVATAPSMDGFASVGAALIINNLKTTYDTHVPTAIIADVNVLSKAPMNMITAGLGDILGKYTCLCDWKIANIINGEYYCEEIVKMVEKSIKKVVESADKVMSRSKEAISNITEALIGTGIAMSFVGNSRPASGSEHHISHYWEMKFLFEGRKPVLHGTKVGIGTVAVIKLYEMLLKEKIDFKKAVEVVESYDEKIWEEKMRESYGCAANGVIELESKTKKNSKFIHSKRIKEIEEHWAEITRVIEESLPNVKVIEDILISLNAPINPNQVGVDYEMIKESILVAKEVRNRYTLLQLLWDLGIGDKMATKIADYFEYEQTSYIELNNKYIKEKINNVRCFILDMDGTIYLGKYLFNFTPEFLKTVKETNREYYFFTNNSSKNQESYINKLKNMNIIIEPKQMMISSHVMIRHIKENYEGKSVYVVGTKSLLDEFRKYNINFDDENPDIVIIGFDTSLTYEKLEKACKFIRNGKIYFGINPDLNCPMEGNTLIPDCGSMARLIESSTNRLPEFFGKPSHHTLEYIIEKTGYKEEEIAIVGDRLYTDIAVTKDSDVLSILVLSGETQKSDIGKSSIQPDIVVNSLADITKVLQG
;
A
#
# COMPACT_ATOMS: atom_id res chain seq x y z
N MET A 1 16.11 -45.90 -16.05
CA MET A 1 15.70 -44.50 -16.35
C MET A 1 14.22 -44.55 -16.64
N THR A 2 13.40 -44.31 -15.63
CA THR A 2 11.94 -44.23 -15.80
C THR A 2 11.60 -42.78 -16.13
N ASN A 3 11.18 -42.53 -17.38
CA ASN A 3 10.38 -41.36 -17.69
C ASN A 3 9.08 -41.52 -16.89
N MET A 4 8.87 -40.66 -15.91
CA MET A 4 7.69 -40.71 -15.05
C MET A 4 6.63 -39.80 -15.68
N ASP A 5 5.45 -40.35 -15.97
CA ASP A 5 4.26 -39.55 -16.26
C ASP A 5 3.75 -38.96 -14.94
N ILE A 6 4.09 -37.69 -14.69
CA ILE A 6 3.82 -37.00 -13.43
C ILE A 6 2.37 -36.49 -13.43
N ASN A 7 1.54 -36.99 -12.51
CA ASN A 7 0.10 -36.72 -12.51
C ASN A 7 -0.36 -35.85 -11.32
N SER A 8 0.31 -35.95 -10.17
CA SER A 8 -0.08 -35.30 -8.90
C SER A 8 1.09 -34.68 -8.13
N MET A 9 0.82 -33.80 -7.17
CA MET A 9 1.85 -33.18 -6.33
C MET A 9 2.64 -34.22 -5.50
N GLN A 10 1.99 -35.31 -5.08
CA GLN A 10 2.62 -36.41 -4.33
C GLN A 10 3.77 -37.07 -5.09
N ASP A 11 3.75 -37.03 -6.43
CA ASP A 11 4.80 -37.61 -7.27
C ASP A 11 6.14 -36.85 -7.14
N TYR A 12 6.12 -35.63 -6.59
CA TYR A 12 7.32 -34.80 -6.38
C TYR A 12 7.95 -34.93 -4.98
N LEU A 13 7.22 -35.45 -3.98
CA LEU A 13 7.62 -35.39 -2.57
C LEU A 13 8.70 -36.42 -2.22
N HIS A 14 9.78 -36.01 -1.53
CA HIS A 14 10.91 -36.89 -1.18
C HIS A 14 11.48 -37.68 -2.39
N HIS A 15 11.33 -37.14 -3.60
CA HIS A 15 11.83 -37.75 -4.83
C HIS A 15 13.14 -37.11 -5.27
N ASN A 16 14.00 -37.96 -5.82
CA ASN A 16 15.22 -37.59 -6.50
C ASN A 16 15.14 -38.16 -7.91
N PHE A 17 15.03 -37.32 -8.92
CA PHE A 17 14.92 -37.80 -10.31
C PHE A 17 15.86 -37.06 -11.25
N PHE A 18 16.40 -37.84 -12.19
CA PHE A 18 17.19 -37.31 -13.29
C PHE A 18 16.25 -36.77 -14.37
N CYS A 19 16.32 -35.48 -14.62
CA CYS A 19 15.45 -34.77 -15.54
C CYS A 19 16.04 -34.72 -16.95
N SER A 20 15.19 -34.56 -17.96
CA SER A 20 15.58 -34.34 -19.36
C SER A 20 16.44 -33.08 -19.53
N CYS A 21 16.38 -32.11 -18.61
CA CYS A 21 17.25 -30.94 -18.59
C CYS A 21 18.70 -31.22 -18.17
N GLY A 22 19.04 -32.49 -17.88
CA GLY A 22 20.39 -32.91 -17.48
C GLY A 22 20.74 -32.66 -16.01
N LYS A 23 19.81 -32.13 -15.21
CA LYS A 23 19.97 -31.98 -13.76
C LYS A 23 19.19 -33.04 -13.00
N ASN A 24 19.66 -33.29 -11.79
CA ASN A 24 18.98 -34.12 -10.82
C ASN A 24 18.18 -33.22 -9.88
N HIS A 25 16.86 -33.36 -9.86
CA HIS A 25 15.96 -32.56 -9.04
C HIS A 25 15.65 -33.28 -7.73
N LYS A 26 15.75 -32.54 -6.62
CA LYS A 26 15.49 -33.05 -5.27
C LYS A 26 14.74 -32.02 -4.43
N THR A 27 13.82 -32.49 -3.58
CA THR A 27 13.23 -31.73 -2.48
C THR A 27 13.32 -32.54 -1.19
N ASP A 28 13.61 -31.86 -0.08
CA ASP A 28 13.58 -32.46 1.27
C ASP A 28 12.19 -32.33 1.91
N LEU A 29 11.21 -31.78 1.18
CA LEU A 29 9.80 -31.78 1.59
C LEU A 29 9.23 -33.18 1.43
N GLU A 30 8.76 -33.75 2.53
CA GLU A 30 8.39 -35.17 2.58
C GLU A 30 6.89 -35.42 2.55
N TYR A 31 6.11 -34.49 3.11
CA TYR A 31 4.67 -34.67 3.25
C TYR A 31 3.92 -33.37 3.01
N VAL A 32 2.87 -33.44 2.19
CA VAL A 32 1.95 -32.33 1.98
C VAL A 32 0.54 -32.87 2.08
N GLU A 33 -0.26 -32.24 2.93
CA GLU A 33 -1.66 -32.56 3.11
C GLU A 33 -2.52 -31.34 2.79
N ILE A 34 -3.31 -31.42 1.71
CA ILE A 34 -4.30 -30.43 1.34
C ILE A 34 -5.66 -31.13 1.32
N SER A 35 -6.36 -31.12 2.44
CA SER A 35 -7.68 -31.72 2.56
C SER A 35 -8.51 -30.98 3.59
N GLU A 36 -9.81 -31.28 3.58
CA GLU A 36 -10.63 -31.01 4.76
C GLU A 36 -10.08 -31.81 5.95
N ASP A 37 -10.09 -31.19 7.13
CA ASP A 37 -9.65 -31.79 8.39
C ASP A 37 -8.17 -32.26 8.37
N ALA A 38 -7.33 -31.65 7.54
CA ALA A 38 -5.90 -31.98 7.43
C ALA A 38 -5.16 -31.91 8.79
N ILE A 39 -5.58 -31.03 9.70
CA ILE A 39 -5.00 -30.91 11.05
C ILE A 39 -5.11 -32.22 11.84
N LYS A 40 -6.16 -33.02 11.63
CA LYS A 40 -6.36 -34.31 12.32
C LYS A 40 -5.30 -35.35 11.98
N LYS A 41 -4.58 -35.17 10.85
CA LYS A 41 -3.54 -36.10 10.39
C LYS A 41 -2.16 -35.78 10.99
N ILE A 42 -2.02 -34.64 11.69
CA ILE A 42 -0.73 -34.23 12.28
C ILE A 42 -0.21 -35.28 13.29
N PRO A 43 -0.99 -35.78 14.26
CA PRO A 43 -0.48 -36.74 15.23
C PRO A 43 0.10 -38.01 14.59
N GLU A 44 -0.56 -38.56 13.58
CA GLU A 44 -0.07 -39.74 12.84
C GLU A 44 1.30 -39.47 12.19
N PHE A 45 1.48 -38.29 11.59
CA PHE A 45 2.76 -37.89 11.00
C PHE A 45 3.86 -37.76 12.07
N ILE A 46 3.54 -37.15 13.22
CA ILE A 46 4.46 -36.99 14.35
C ILE A 46 4.92 -38.34 14.89
N GLU A 47 4.00 -39.28 15.11
CA GLU A 47 4.32 -40.63 15.59
C GLU A 47 5.20 -41.38 14.60
N LYS A 48 4.87 -41.34 13.30
CA LYS A 48 5.64 -41.98 12.23
C LYS A 48 7.08 -41.47 12.18
N LYS A 49 7.30 -40.19 12.47
CA LYS A 49 8.63 -39.56 12.52
C LYS A 49 9.33 -39.65 13.87
N SER A 50 8.63 -40.16 14.89
CA SER A 50 9.18 -40.34 16.23
C SER A 50 9.69 -39.05 16.88
N TYR A 51 9.09 -37.89 16.55
CA TYR A 51 9.37 -36.63 17.25
C TYR A 51 8.85 -36.70 18.68
N LYS A 52 9.62 -36.17 19.64
CA LYS A 52 9.35 -36.31 21.08
C LYS A 52 9.18 -34.98 21.79
N LYS A 53 9.91 -33.94 21.37
CA LYS A 53 9.88 -32.63 22.03
C LYS A 53 9.55 -31.56 21.00
N ILE A 54 8.29 -31.13 21.03
CA ILE A 54 7.67 -30.29 20.01
C ILE A 54 7.43 -28.89 20.54
N PHE A 55 7.78 -27.87 19.74
CA PHE A 55 7.53 -26.47 20.03
C PHE A 55 6.63 -25.82 18.98
N MET A 56 5.46 -25.35 19.39
CA MET A 56 4.51 -24.68 18.50
C MET A 56 4.61 -23.16 18.58
N VAL A 57 4.63 -22.51 17.42
CA VAL A 57 4.69 -21.05 17.29
C VAL A 57 3.44 -20.57 16.55
N ALA A 58 2.71 -19.64 17.16
CA ALA A 58 1.55 -18.99 16.55
C ALA A 58 1.47 -17.52 16.99
N ASP A 59 0.64 -16.73 16.33
CA ASP A 59 0.17 -15.44 16.82
C ASP A 59 -1.27 -15.55 17.39
N LYS A 60 -1.78 -14.48 17.99
CA LYS A 60 -3.15 -14.45 18.56
C LYS A 60 -4.23 -14.88 17.56
N ASN A 61 -4.11 -14.49 16.29
CA ASN A 61 -5.11 -14.74 15.26
C ASN A 61 -5.03 -16.20 14.78
N THR A 62 -3.84 -16.64 14.41
CA THR A 62 -3.56 -17.99 13.88
C THR A 62 -3.72 -19.07 14.95
N TYR A 63 -3.41 -18.77 16.22
CA TYR A 63 -3.71 -19.67 17.33
C TYR A 63 -5.23 -19.85 17.51
N ALA A 64 -6.01 -18.77 17.42
CA ALA A 64 -7.46 -18.85 17.51
C ALA A 64 -8.10 -19.60 16.32
N VAL A 65 -7.53 -19.46 15.13
CA VAL A 65 -8.05 -20.04 13.88
C VAL A 65 -7.69 -21.51 13.72
N ALA A 66 -6.47 -21.93 14.08
CA ALA A 66 -5.99 -23.30 13.87
C ALA A 66 -5.17 -23.85 15.05
N GLY A 67 -4.42 -23.02 15.77
CA GLY A 67 -3.50 -23.50 16.82
C GLY A 67 -4.19 -24.21 17.99
N LYS A 68 -5.40 -23.78 18.38
CA LYS A 68 -6.21 -24.50 19.38
C LYS A 68 -6.56 -25.91 18.93
N GLN A 69 -6.98 -26.07 17.67
CA GLN A 69 -7.31 -27.38 17.12
C GLN A 69 -6.08 -28.29 17.09
N VAL A 70 -4.91 -27.75 16.71
CA VAL A 70 -3.65 -28.51 16.75
C VAL A 70 -3.34 -29.02 18.16
N GLU A 71 -3.52 -28.20 19.20
CA GLU A 71 -3.34 -28.64 20.59
C GLU A 71 -4.36 -29.67 21.05
N GLU A 72 -5.61 -29.54 20.61
CA GLU A 72 -6.68 -30.50 20.91
C GLU A 72 -6.37 -31.87 20.31
N GLU A 73 -5.94 -31.94 19.05
CA GLU A 73 -5.53 -33.18 18.39
C GLU A 73 -4.31 -33.82 19.08
N PHE A 74 -3.32 -33.02 19.50
CA PHE A 74 -2.20 -33.54 20.29
C PHE A 74 -2.60 -34.06 21.66
N LYS A 75 -3.55 -33.38 22.33
CA LYS A 75 -4.08 -33.84 23.62
C LYS A 75 -4.81 -35.18 23.46
N LEU A 76 -5.59 -35.36 22.39
CA LEU A 76 -6.27 -36.63 22.08
C LEU A 76 -5.27 -37.77 21.80
N ALA A 77 -4.17 -37.46 21.12
CA ALA A 77 -3.09 -38.41 20.84
C ALA A 77 -2.09 -38.59 22.00
N ASN A 78 -2.31 -37.92 23.15
CA ASN A 78 -1.40 -37.93 24.30
C ASN A 78 0.05 -37.49 23.96
N ILE A 79 0.18 -36.55 23.03
CA ILE A 79 1.44 -35.92 22.61
C ILE A 79 1.59 -34.59 23.35
N LYS A 80 2.74 -34.37 24.00
CA LYS A 80 3.03 -33.11 24.70
C LYS A 80 3.61 -32.09 23.73
N VAL A 81 3.03 -30.89 23.71
CA VAL A 81 3.52 -29.74 22.94
C VAL A 81 3.72 -28.54 23.86
N ASN A 82 4.88 -27.89 23.75
CA ASN A 82 5.12 -26.57 24.34
C ASN A 82 4.81 -25.51 23.29
N ARG A 83 4.40 -24.30 23.69
CA ARG A 83 4.05 -23.25 22.72
C ARG A 83 4.45 -21.84 23.14
N ILE A 84 4.52 -20.96 22.13
CA ILE A 84 4.42 -19.51 22.29
C ILE A 84 3.29 -18.97 21.41
N VAL A 85 2.49 -18.06 21.96
CA VAL A 85 1.52 -17.24 21.23
C VAL A 85 2.00 -15.81 21.27
N LEU A 86 2.44 -15.29 20.12
CA LEU A 86 2.91 -13.92 19.99
C LEU A 86 1.74 -12.96 20.16
N ASP A 87 1.90 -11.97 21.04
CA ASP A 87 0.82 -11.16 21.60
C ASP A 87 0.64 -9.79 20.93
N LYS A 88 1.45 -9.46 19.93
CA LYS A 88 1.29 -8.25 19.11
C LYS A 88 0.06 -8.37 18.20
N GLU A 89 -0.59 -7.24 17.94
CA GLU A 89 -1.71 -7.14 17.01
C GLU A 89 -1.30 -7.48 15.57
N GLU A 90 -0.12 -7.01 15.16
CA GLU A 90 0.55 -7.39 13.93
C GLU A 90 1.96 -7.91 14.25
N VAL A 91 2.21 -9.18 13.92
CA VAL A 91 3.52 -9.80 14.10
C VAL A 91 4.39 -9.49 12.89
N VAL A 92 5.60 -9.04 13.16
CA VAL A 92 6.61 -8.70 12.15
C VAL A 92 7.78 -9.69 12.28
N PRO A 93 8.29 -10.27 11.18
CA PRO A 93 9.41 -11.23 11.22
C PRO A 93 10.76 -10.52 11.42
N ASN A 94 10.95 -9.90 12.59
CA ASN A 94 12.14 -9.13 12.94
C ASN A 94 12.95 -9.78 14.06
N GLU A 95 14.08 -9.16 14.43
CA GLU A 95 14.98 -9.65 15.47
C GLU A 95 14.26 -9.83 16.82
N GLU A 96 13.38 -8.90 17.17
CA GLU A 96 12.62 -8.95 18.42
C GLU A 96 11.71 -10.19 18.46
N SER A 97 10.96 -10.46 17.40
CA SER A 97 10.04 -11.60 17.33
C SER A 97 10.80 -12.93 17.33
N ILE A 98 11.89 -13.03 16.56
CA ILE A 98 12.75 -14.23 16.54
C ILE A 98 13.33 -14.49 17.94
N MET A 99 13.85 -13.44 18.59
CA MET A 99 14.47 -13.60 19.92
C MET A 99 13.43 -13.96 20.99
N LYS A 100 12.20 -13.43 20.90
CA LYS A 100 11.09 -13.85 21.77
C LYS A 100 10.77 -15.34 21.62
N ILE A 101 10.70 -15.84 20.38
CA ILE A 101 10.49 -17.28 20.13
C ILE A 101 11.64 -18.07 20.75
N GLN A 102 12.89 -17.73 20.45
CA GLN A 102 14.05 -18.46 20.94
C GLN A 102 14.16 -18.45 22.48
N LEU A 103 13.91 -17.32 23.15
CA LEU A 103 13.93 -17.22 24.62
C LEU A 103 12.84 -18.04 25.30
N SER A 104 11.74 -18.35 24.60
CA SER A 104 10.67 -19.20 25.11
C SER A 104 10.92 -20.70 24.90
N MET A 105 11.96 -21.05 24.15
CA MET A 105 12.37 -22.44 23.93
C MET A 105 13.30 -22.91 25.06
N GLU A 106 12.96 -24.03 25.67
CA GLU A 106 13.89 -24.90 26.41
C GLU A 106 14.86 -25.66 25.49
N ASP A 107 15.84 -26.35 26.05
CA ASP A 107 16.78 -27.19 25.31
C ASP A 107 16.13 -28.47 24.72
N ASN A 108 16.74 -29.01 23.66
CA ASN A 108 16.45 -30.33 23.07
C ASN A 108 15.08 -30.51 22.39
N TYR A 109 14.51 -29.46 21.78
CA TYR A 109 13.41 -29.67 20.82
C TYR A 109 13.91 -30.39 19.57
N ASP A 110 13.10 -31.30 19.03
CA ASP A 110 13.38 -31.99 17.76
C ASP A 110 12.46 -31.51 16.62
N LEU A 111 11.39 -30.76 16.93
CA LEU A 111 10.47 -30.21 15.95
C LEU A 111 9.92 -28.83 16.34
N ILE A 112 9.88 -27.91 15.36
CA ILE A 112 9.05 -26.69 15.41
C ILE A 112 7.77 -26.89 14.58
N ILE A 113 6.63 -26.47 15.12
CA ILE A 113 5.35 -26.39 14.39
C ILE A 113 4.99 -24.91 14.26
N GLY A 114 5.12 -24.35 13.06
CA GLY A 114 4.53 -23.06 12.76
C GLY A 114 3.04 -23.20 12.50
N VAL A 115 2.20 -22.37 13.13
CA VAL A 115 0.78 -22.24 12.78
C VAL A 115 0.55 -20.84 12.25
N GLY A 116 0.40 -20.71 10.93
CA GLY A 116 0.28 -19.41 10.29
C GLY A 116 0.57 -19.46 8.80
N THR A 117 0.95 -18.32 8.23
CA THR A 117 1.43 -18.19 6.84
C THR A 117 2.73 -17.36 6.83
N GLY A 118 3.12 -16.76 5.69
CA GLY A 118 4.18 -15.76 5.50
C GLY A 118 5.12 -15.54 6.69
N THR A 119 4.74 -14.62 7.59
CA THR A 119 5.51 -14.22 8.77
C THR A 119 5.88 -15.36 9.72
N ILE A 120 4.92 -16.17 10.15
CA ILE A 120 5.16 -17.28 11.08
C ILE A 120 6.02 -18.35 10.38
N ASN A 121 5.73 -18.64 9.11
CA ASN A 121 6.50 -19.59 8.31
C ASN A 121 7.97 -19.18 8.22
N ASP A 122 8.26 -17.91 7.87
CA ASP A 122 9.62 -17.43 7.69
C ASP A 122 10.42 -17.42 8.99
N MET A 123 9.80 -17.03 10.11
CA MET A 123 10.46 -17.10 11.43
C MET A 123 10.75 -18.54 11.87
N CYS A 124 9.76 -19.45 11.74
CA CYS A 124 9.94 -20.86 12.10
C CYS A 124 11.00 -21.51 11.23
N LYS A 125 10.94 -21.31 9.92
CA LYS A 125 11.92 -21.80 8.94
C LYS A 125 13.33 -21.33 9.28
N TYR A 126 13.49 -20.04 9.58
CA TYR A 126 14.80 -19.48 9.96
C TYR A 126 15.35 -20.08 11.25
N ILE A 127 14.52 -20.17 12.30
CA ILE A 127 14.93 -20.72 13.60
C ILE A 127 15.27 -22.20 13.46
N SER A 128 14.45 -22.97 12.74
CA SER A 128 14.67 -24.39 12.42
C SER A 128 16.04 -24.60 11.78
N TYR A 129 16.36 -23.80 10.76
CA TYR A 129 17.64 -23.86 10.06
C TYR A 129 18.83 -23.57 10.98
N LYS A 130 18.72 -22.53 11.82
CA LYS A 130 19.79 -22.15 12.75
C LYS A 130 20.03 -23.19 13.85
N LEU A 131 18.96 -23.80 14.34
CA LEU A 131 19.02 -24.82 15.39
C LEU A 131 19.26 -26.23 14.85
N LYS A 132 19.19 -26.44 13.53
CA LYS A 132 19.30 -27.76 12.86
C LYS A 132 18.27 -28.76 13.40
N ILE A 133 17.05 -28.28 13.58
CA ILE A 133 15.88 -29.08 13.95
C ILE A 133 14.90 -29.08 12.80
N ASP A 134 13.96 -30.02 12.77
CA ASP A 134 12.95 -30.07 11.74
C ASP A 134 11.84 -29.04 12.01
N TYR A 135 11.12 -28.66 10.96
CA TYR A 135 9.88 -27.91 11.12
C TYR A 135 8.78 -28.39 10.18
N ILE A 136 7.55 -28.22 10.65
CA ILE A 136 6.34 -28.32 9.84
C ILE A 136 5.57 -27.00 9.90
N ILE A 137 4.78 -26.73 8.87
CA ILE A 137 3.93 -25.54 8.80
C ILE A 137 2.47 -25.96 8.65
N VAL A 138 1.62 -25.47 9.54
CA VAL A 138 0.16 -25.52 9.45
C VAL A 138 -0.29 -24.22 8.79
N ALA A 139 -0.56 -24.28 7.49
CA ALA A 139 -0.92 -23.12 6.68
C ALA A 139 -2.32 -22.61 7.02
N THR A 140 -2.44 -21.34 7.42
CA THR A 140 -3.73 -20.74 7.80
C THR A 140 -4.33 -19.82 6.73
N ALA A 141 -3.56 -19.47 5.70
CA ALA A 141 -4.04 -18.66 4.56
C ALA A 141 -3.17 -18.90 3.31
N PRO A 142 -3.77 -19.00 2.11
CA PRO A 142 -3.05 -19.20 0.86
C PRO A 142 -2.63 -17.85 0.25
N SER A 143 -1.57 -17.22 0.78
CA SER A 143 -1.21 -15.83 0.43
C SER A 143 0.10 -15.63 -0.31
N MET A 144 0.98 -16.64 -0.33
CA MET A 144 2.33 -16.57 -0.92
C MET A 144 2.92 -17.98 -1.14
N ASP A 145 3.86 -18.12 -2.08
CA ASP A 145 4.47 -19.40 -2.49
C ASP A 145 5.68 -19.86 -1.65
N GLY A 146 6.03 -19.11 -0.61
CA GLY A 146 7.17 -19.36 0.28
C GLY A 146 7.04 -20.56 1.22
N PHE A 147 5.94 -21.32 1.19
CA PHE A 147 5.77 -22.51 2.05
C PHE A 147 6.84 -23.56 1.80
N ALA A 148 7.05 -23.94 0.54
CA ALA A 148 8.01 -24.97 0.14
C ALA A 148 9.32 -24.38 -0.43
N SER A 149 9.63 -23.11 -0.14
CA SER A 149 10.82 -22.43 -0.65
C SER A 149 12.02 -22.53 0.30
N VAL A 150 13.22 -22.38 -0.25
CA VAL A 150 14.51 -22.37 0.48
C VAL A 150 14.89 -20.99 1.05
N GLY A 151 14.02 -19.98 0.95
CA GLY A 151 14.26 -18.64 1.49
C GLY A 151 13.34 -18.30 2.65
N ALA A 152 13.83 -17.53 3.62
CA ALA A 152 13.05 -16.89 4.67
C ALA A 152 13.25 -15.36 4.62
N ALA A 153 12.17 -14.59 4.48
CA ALA A 153 12.25 -13.13 4.43
C ALA A 153 12.05 -12.52 5.82
N LEU A 154 13.12 -11.91 6.35
CA LEU A 154 13.14 -11.29 7.67
C LEU A 154 13.37 -9.78 7.56
N ILE A 155 12.95 -9.01 8.55
CA ILE A 155 13.27 -7.58 8.66
C ILE A 155 14.40 -7.43 9.66
N ILE A 156 15.59 -7.06 9.17
CA ILE A 156 16.80 -6.88 9.97
C ILE A 156 17.29 -5.44 9.81
N ASN A 157 17.51 -4.71 10.90
CA ASN A 157 17.85 -3.29 10.88
C ASN A 157 16.88 -2.46 9.99
N ASN A 158 15.58 -2.75 10.07
CA ASN A 158 14.52 -2.17 9.23
C ASN A 158 14.64 -2.47 7.72
N LEU A 159 15.46 -3.45 7.33
CA LEU A 159 15.64 -3.89 5.95
C LEU A 159 15.14 -5.32 5.76
N LYS A 160 14.28 -5.53 4.77
CA LYS A 160 13.84 -6.88 4.40
C LYS A 160 15.00 -7.63 3.74
N THR A 161 15.48 -8.66 4.41
CA THR A 161 16.62 -9.49 4.01
C THR A 161 16.14 -10.94 3.86
N THR A 162 16.46 -11.57 2.74
CA THR A 162 16.16 -13.00 2.53
C THR A 162 17.37 -13.84 2.93
N TYR A 163 17.15 -14.82 3.80
CA TYR A 163 18.17 -15.78 4.22
C TYR A 163 17.92 -17.14 3.56
N ASP A 164 19.00 -17.76 3.07
CA ASP A 164 18.95 -19.15 2.62
C ASP A 164 18.76 -20.09 3.82
N THR A 165 17.81 -21.01 3.68
CA THR A 165 17.28 -21.93 4.71
C THR A 165 16.92 -23.27 4.07
N HIS A 166 16.29 -24.17 4.83
CA HIS A 166 15.75 -25.43 4.29
C HIS A 166 14.23 -25.36 4.11
N VAL A 167 13.70 -26.28 3.30
CA VAL A 167 12.25 -26.51 3.14
C VAL A 167 11.66 -27.17 4.39
N PRO A 168 10.32 -27.09 4.61
CA PRO A 168 9.69 -27.81 5.72
C PRO A 168 9.74 -29.31 5.48
N THR A 169 9.72 -30.08 6.57
CA THR A 169 9.54 -31.54 6.49
C THR A 169 8.12 -31.87 6.04
N ALA A 170 7.13 -31.09 6.51
CA ALA A 170 5.74 -31.22 6.08
C ALA A 170 4.96 -29.91 6.04
N ILE A 171 3.98 -29.86 5.14
CA ILE A 171 3.01 -28.76 5.00
C ILE A 171 1.60 -29.33 5.22
N ILE A 172 0.88 -28.74 6.18
CA ILE A 172 -0.48 -29.12 6.53
C ILE A 172 -1.41 -27.97 6.20
N ALA A 173 -2.32 -28.17 5.26
CA ALA A 173 -3.13 -27.12 4.66
C ALA A 173 -4.62 -27.51 4.75
N ASP A 174 -5.23 -27.21 5.90
CA ASP A 174 -6.63 -27.56 6.16
C ASP A 174 -7.59 -26.65 5.39
N VAL A 175 -8.32 -27.22 4.44
CA VAL A 175 -9.21 -26.46 3.55
C VAL A 175 -10.35 -25.79 4.32
N ASN A 176 -10.78 -26.33 5.46
CA ASN A 176 -11.79 -25.71 6.33
C ASN A 176 -11.26 -24.45 7.02
N VAL A 177 -9.95 -24.37 7.22
CA VAL A 177 -9.26 -23.18 7.75
C VAL A 177 -8.98 -22.18 6.63
N LEU A 178 -8.35 -22.64 5.54
CA LEU A 178 -7.92 -21.79 4.43
C LEU A 178 -9.10 -21.06 3.76
N SER A 179 -10.24 -21.73 3.60
CA SER A 179 -11.45 -21.15 3.01
C SER A 179 -12.07 -20.03 3.85
N LYS A 180 -11.68 -19.88 5.13
CA LYS A 180 -12.10 -18.81 6.04
C LYS A 180 -11.10 -17.67 6.14
N ALA A 181 -9.94 -17.77 5.49
CA ALA A 181 -8.93 -16.70 5.50
C ALA A 181 -9.50 -15.37 4.98
N PRO A 182 -8.95 -14.21 5.38
CA PRO A 182 -9.33 -12.92 4.82
C PRO A 182 -9.24 -12.93 3.28
N MET A 183 -10.25 -12.35 2.62
CA MET A 183 -10.35 -12.44 1.16
C MET A 183 -9.15 -11.82 0.45
N ASN A 184 -8.64 -10.70 0.97
CA ASN A 184 -7.43 -10.04 0.46
C ASN A 184 -6.17 -10.94 0.51
N MET A 185 -6.09 -11.88 1.47
CA MET A 185 -4.98 -12.84 1.53
C MET A 185 -5.12 -13.95 0.47
N ILE A 186 -6.36 -14.41 0.23
CA ILE A 186 -6.65 -15.41 -0.82
C ILE A 186 -6.37 -14.80 -2.20
N THR A 187 -6.84 -13.58 -2.46
CA THR A 187 -6.61 -12.89 -3.73
C THR A 187 -5.15 -12.48 -3.91
N ALA A 188 -4.42 -12.19 -2.83
CA ALA A 188 -2.97 -12.04 -2.89
C ALA A 188 -2.28 -13.34 -3.37
N GLY A 189 -2.63 -14.50 -2.81
CA GLY A 189 -2.06 -15.78 -3.28
C GLY A 189 -2.35 -16.06 -4.75
N LEU A 190 -3.57 -15.76 -5.21
CA LEU A 190 -3.90 -15.85 -6.63
C LEU A 190 -3.04 -14.89 -7.48
N GLY A 191 -2.87 -13.64 -7.04
CA GLY A 191 -2.01 -12.66 -7.70
C GLY A 191 -0.54 -13.11 -7.81
N ASP A 192 -0.04 -13.80 -6.79
CA ASP A 192 1.30 -14.40 -6.80
C ASP A 192 1.43 -15.52 -7.86
N ILE A 193 0.39 -16.34 -8.03
CA ILE A 193 0.35 -17.37 -9.08
C ILE A 193 0.25 -16.75 -10.48
N LEU A 194 -0.56 -15.70 -10.67
CA LEU A 194 -0.65 -15.03 -11.97
C LEU A 194 0.70 -14.46 -12.44
N GLY A 195 1.54 -14.01 -11.51
CA GLY A 195 2.90 -13.57 -11.81
C GLY A 195 3.81 -14.64 -12.41
N LYS A 196 3.39 -15.91 -12.38
CA LYS A 196 4.21 -16.98 -12.95
C LYS A 196 4.21 -16.96 -14.47
N TYR A 197 3.17 -16.42 -15.13
CA TYR A 197 3.18 -16.18 -16.59
C TYR A 197 4.42 -15.38 -17.00
N THR A 198 4.66 -14.25 -16.33
CA THR A 198 5.74 -13.33 -16.70
C THR A 198 7.11 -13.84 -16.28
N CYS A 199 7.23 -14.49 -15.12
CA CYS A 199 8.52 -15.01 -14.68
C CYS A 199 9.04 -16.16 -15.55
N LEU A 200 8.16 -17.02 -16.08
CA LEU A 200 8.53 -18.11 -16.98
C LEU A 200 8.95 -17.57 -18.36
N CYS A 201 8.24 -16.56 -18.88
CA CYS A 201 8.63 -15.83 -20.08
C CYS A 201 10.01 -15.16 -19.90
N ASP A 202 10.22 -14.44 -18.80
CA ASP A 202 11.51 -13.84 -18.44
C ASP A 202 12.63 -14.89 -18.40
N TRP A 203 12.36 -16.06 -17.83
CA TRP A 203 13.33 -17.13 -17.71
C TRP A 203 13.70 -17.72 -19.08
N LYS A 204 12.73 -17.91 -19.98
CA LYS A 204 12.99 -18.38 -21.34
C LYS A 204 13.80 -17.35 -22.14
N ILE A 205 13.48 -16.06 -22.04
CA ILE A 205 14.24 -14.98 -22.68
C ILE A 205 15.67 -14.91 -22.14
N ALA A 206 15.86 -15.07 -20.83
CA ALA A 206 17.19 -15.12 -20.23
C ALA A 206 18.02 -16.32 -20.71
N ASN A 207 17.37 -17.47 -20.96
CA ASN A 207 18.02 -18.63 -21.57
C ASN A 207 18.49 -18.34 -23.00
N ILE A 208 17.66 -17.70 -23.82
CA ILE A 208 18.02 -17.33 -25.21
C ILE A 208 19.22 -16.37 -25.22
N ILE A 209 19.18 -15.30 -24.42
CA ILE A 209 20.18 -14.22 -24.50
C ILE A 209 21.48 -14.56 -23.76
N ASN A 210 21.38 -15.17 -22.57
CA ASN A 210 22.55 -15.39 -21.70
C ASN A 210 22.97 -16.86 -21.60
N GLY A 211 22.22 -17.78 -22.21
CA GLY A 211 22.42 -19.22 -21.98
C GLY A 211 22.09 -19.64 -20.55
N GLU A 212 21.24 -18.88 -19.84
CA GLU A 212 20.85 -19.23 -18.47
C GLU A 212 20.19 -20.61 -18.43
N TYR A 213 20.48 -21.40 -17.38
CA TYR A 213 19.86 -22.70 -17.19
C TYR A 213 18.34 -22.62 -17.25
N TYR A 214 17.69 -23.50 -18.01
CA TYR A 214 16.24 -23.58 -18.21
C TYR A 214 15.77 -25.04 -18.15
N CYS A 215 14.58 -25.28 -17.61
CA CYS A 215 14.03 -26.63 -17.45
C CYS A 215 12.57 -26.68 -17.91
N GLU A 216 12.31 -27.28 -19.08
CA GLU A 216 10.97 -27.40 -19.64
C GLU A 216 10.01 -28.19 -18.74
N GLU A 217 10.48 -29.22 -18.06
CA GLU A 217 9.62 -30.04 -17.19
C GLU A 217 9.13 -29.25 -15.95
N ILE A 218 9.99 -28.40 -15.39
CA ILE A 218 9.59 -27.51 -14.28
C ILE A 218 8.65 -26.41 -14.78
N VAL A 219 8.90 -25.88 -15.98
CA VAL A 219 8.01 -24.88 -16.59
C VAL A 219 6.61 -25.45 -16.79
N LYS A 220 6.48 -26.65 -17.38
CA LYS A 220 5.20 -27.36 -17.54
C LYS A 220 4.49 -27.60 -16.21
N MET A 221 5.24 -27.93 -15.15
CA MET A 221 4.69 -28.10 -13.80
C MET A 221 4.06 -26.80 -13.28
N VAL A 222 4.73 -25.66 -13.45
CA VAL A 222 4.22 -24.36 -13.03
C VAL A 222 3.06 -23.91 -13.92
N GLU A 223 3.14 -24.10 -15.24
CA GLU A 223 2.03 -23.79 -16.17
C GLU A 223 0.75 -24.56 -15.85
N LYS A 224 0.86 -25.86 -15.49
CA LYS A 224 -0.28 -26.66 -15.02
C LYS A 224 -0.90 -26.07 -13.75
N SER A 225 -0.08 -25.53 -12.86
CA SER A 225 -0.52 -24.88 -11.62
C SER A 225 -1.26 -23.56 -11.91
N ILE A 226 -0.73 -22.74 -12.82
CA ILE A 226 -1.40 -21.51 -13.27
C ILE A 226 -2.77 -21.84 -13.87
N LYS A 227 -2.82 -22.81 -14.79
CA LYS A 227 -4.05 -23.21 -15.49
C LYS A 227 -5.17 -23.61 -14.51
N LYS A 228 -4.87 -24.47 -13.53
CA LYS A 228 -5.84 -24.89 -12.49
C LYS A 228 -6.41 -23.70 -11.72
N VAL A 229 -5.57 -22.73 -11.36
CA VAL A 229 -6.00 -21.54 -10.60
C VAL A 229 -6.89 -20.65 -11.46
N VAL A 230 -6.50 -20.39 -12.71
CA VAL A 230 -7.29 -19.56 -13.64
C VAL A 230 -8.65 -20.20 -13.94
N GLU A 231 -8.71 -21.50 -14.19
CA GLU A 231 -9.95 -22.24 -14.47
C GLU A 231 -10.94 -22.28 -13.30
N SER A 232 -10.49 -21.97 -12.08
CA SER A 232 -11.33 -21.96 -10.87
C SER A 232 -11.44 -20.59 -10.20
N ALA A 233 -10.95 -19.53 -10.85
CA ALA A 233 -10.90 -18.17 -10.28
C ALA A 233 -12.30 -17.60 -9.98
N ASP A 234 -13.29 -17.86 -10.84
CA ASP A 234 -14.68 -17.42 -10.68
C ASP A 234 -15.34 -17.95 -9.40
N LYS A 235 -14.88 -19.10 -8.91
CA LYS A 235 -15.37 -19.74 -7.67
C LYS A 235 -14.73 -19.18 -6.40
N VAL A 236 -13.69 -18.35 -6.49
CA VAL A 236 -12.95 -17.83 -5.32
C VAL A 236 -13.82 -16.91 -4.45
N MET A 237 -14.63 -16.03 -5.05
CA MET A 237 -15.52 -15.13 -4.30
C MET A 237 -16.54 -15.88 -3.44
N SER A 238 -16.95 -17.09 -3.88
CA SER A 238 -17.82 -17.99 -3.12
C SER A 238 -17.09 -18.79 -2.03
N ARG A 239 -15.77 -18.60 -1.88
CA ARG A 239 -14.88 -19.37 -0.98
C ARG A 239 -14.95 -20.88 -1.25
N SER A 240 -15.10 -21.27 -2.52
CA SER A 240 -15.16 -22.67 -2.92
C SER A 240 -13.92 -23.43 -2.46
N LYS A 241 -14.13 -24.53 -1.73
CA LYS A 241 -13.05 -25.40 -1.24
C LYS A 241 -12.14 -25.89 -2.37
N GLU A 242 -12.71 -26.17 -3.55
CA GLU A 242 -11.96 -26.55 -4.75
C GLU A 242 -11.00 -25.44 -5.19
N ALA A 243 -11.50 -24.22 -5.36
CA ALA A 243 -10.69 -23.09 -5.81
C ALA A 243 -9.59 -22.73 -4.81
N ILE A 244 -9.91 -22.74 -3.51
CA ILE A 244 -8.94 -22.50 -2.43
C ILE A 244 -7.86 -23.59 -2.40
N SER A 245 -8.25 -24.85 -2.63
CA SER A 245 -7.30 -25.96 -2.72
C SER A 245 -6.39 -25.80 -3.94
N ASN A 246 -6.94 -25.42 -5.10
CA ASN A 246 -6.16 -25.19 -6.32
C ASN A 246 -5.12 -24.08 -6.14
N ILE A 247 -5.49 -22.95 -5.52
CA ILE A 247 -4.55 -21.86 -5.19
C ILE A 247 -3.45 -22.38 -4.26
N THR A 248 -3.84 -23.11 -3.21
CA THR A 248 -2.89 -23.65 -2.21
C THR A 248 -1.92 -24.65 -2.84
N GLU A 249 -2.42 -25.58 -3.66
CA GLU A 249 -1.63 -26.56 -4.40
C GLU A 249 -0.65 -25.86 -5.35
N ALA A 250 -1.10 -24.82 -6.06
CA ALA A 250 -0.25 -24.06 -6.97
C ALA A 250 0.88 -23.32 -6.24
N LEU A 251 0.59 -22.71 -5.07
CA LEU A 251 1.59 -22.01 -4.26
C LEU A 251 2.66 -22.98 -3.73
N ILE A 252 2.22 -24.13 -3.20
CA ILE A 252 3.15 -25.16 -2.70
C ILE A 252 3.94 -25.77 -3.85
N GLY A 253 3.29 -26.10 -4.97
CA GLY A 253 3.93 -26.63 -6.18
C GLY A 253 4.99 -25.68 -6.74
N THR A 254 4.72 -24.38 -6.73
CA THR A 254 5.71 -23.37 -7.15
C THR A 254 6.89 -23.28 -6.17
N GLY A 255 6.64 -23.42 -4.86
CA GLY A 255 7.71 -23.56 -3.87
C GLY A 255 8.60 -24.78 -4.13
N ILE A 256 8.02 -25.94 -4.45
CA ILE A 256 8.76 -27.16 -4.83
C ILE A 256 9.57 -26.92 -6.11
N ALA A 257 9.01 -26.24 -7.11
CA ALA A 257 9.72 -25.87 -8.32
C ALA A 257 10.97 -25.03 -8.02
N MET A 258 10.88 -24.05 -7.10
CA MET A 258 12.05 -23.29 -6.64
C MET A 258 13.11 -24.19 -5.99
N SER A 259 12.71 -25.16 -5.17
CA SER A 259 13.62 -26.14 -4.58
C SER A 259 14.33 -26.98 -5.65
N PHE A 260 13.62 -27.44 -6.68
CA PHE A 260 14.20 -28.22 -7.78
C PHE A 260 15.22 -27.45 -8.62
N VAL A 261 14.98 -26.16 -8.83
CA VAL A 261 15.93 -25.27 -9.55
C VAL A 261 17.08 -24.84 -8.64
N GLY A 262 16.86 -24.80 -7.32
CA GLY A 262 17.80 -24.29 -6.32
C GLY A 262 17.79 -22.76 -6.22
N ASN A 263 16.83 -22.08 -6.84
CA ASN A 263 16.62 -20.64 -6.74
C ASN A 263 15.19 -20.27 -7.19
N SER A 264 14.80 -19.00 -7.06
CA SER A 264 13.43 -18.55 -7.31
C SER A 264 13.03 -18.35 -8.79
N ARG A 265 13.81 -18.80 -9.79
CA ARG A 265 13.50 -18.57 -11.23
C ARG A 265 12.12 -19.03 -11.69
N PRO A 266 11.61 -20.21 -11.32
CA PRO A 266 10.29 -20.64 -11.75
C PRO A 266 9.14 -19.86 -11.08
N ALA A 267 9.45 -18.93 -10.17
CA ALA A 267 8.48 -18.21 -9.37
C ALA A 267 8.64 -16.68 -9.43
N SER A 268 9.76 -16.15 -9.92
CA SER A 268 10.13 -14.75 -9.71
C SER A 268 10.98 -14.18 -10.86
N GLY A 269 10.40 -13.19 -11.53
CA GLY A 269 10.97 -12.37 -12.61
C GLY A 269 10.72 -10.88 -12.38
N SER A 270 10.38 -10.16 -13.44
CA SER A 270 10.20 -8.70 -13.46
C SER A 270 9.10 -8.24 -12.50
N GLU A 271 7.98 -8.96 -12.44
CA GLU A 271 6.84 -8.63 -11.57
C GLU A 271 7.24 -8.66 -10.08
N HIS A 272 8.09 -9.61 -9.68
CA HIS A 272 8.64 -9.68 -8.33
C HIS A 272 9.69 -8.59 -8.08
N HIS A 273 10.52 -8.25 -9.07
CA HIS A 273 11.48 -7.16 -8.93
C HIS A 273 10.77 -5.84 -8.64
N ILE A 274 9.72 -5.52 -9.42
CA ILE A 274 8.86 -4.34 -9.20
C ILE A 274 8.23 -4.39 -7.80
N SER A 275 7.65 -5.54 -7.42
CA SER A 275 7.03 -5.76 -6.10
C SER A 275 8.01 -5.55 -4.94
N HIS A 276 9.25 -6.06 -5.05
CA HIS A 276 10.30 -5.88 -4.04
C HIS A 276 10.77 -4.43 -3.96
N TYR A 277 10.84 -3.73 -5.09
CA TYR A 277 11.18 -2.32 -5.10
C TYR A 277 10.15 -1.48 -4.34
N TRP A 278 8.87 -1.65 -4.64
CA TRP A 278 7.78 -0.97 -3.92
C TRP A 278 7.78 -1.31 -2.43
N GLU A 279 8.00 -2.58 -2.10
CA GLU A 279 8.12 -3.03 -0.72
C GLU A 279 9.22 -2.31 0.06
N MET A 280 10.40 -2.14 -0.54
CA MET A 280 11.49 -1.38 0.07
C MET A 280 11.15 0.10 0.23
N LYS A 281 10.56 0.74 -0.79
CA LYS A 281 10.11 2.14 -0.70
C LYS A 281 9.11 2.35 0.44
N PHE A 282 8.11 1.47 0.55
CA PHE A 282 7.14 1.53 1.65
C PHE A 282 7.80 1.44 3.02
N LEU A 283 8.80 0.55 3.17
CA LEU A 283 9.56 0.43 4.41
C LEU A 283 10.37 1.71 4.70
N PHE A 284 11.03 2.30 3.71
CA PHE A 284 11.80 3.54 3.87
C PHE A 284 10.93 4.72 4.28
N GLU A 285 9.67 4.73 3.83
CA GLU A 285 8.69 5.78 4.11
C GLU A 285 7.86 5.51 5.37
N GLY A 286 8.09 4.40 6.07
CA GLY A 286 7.34 4.00 7.26
C GLY A 286 5.86 3.66 7.00
N ARG A 287 5.51 3.26 5.77
CA ARG A 287 4.14 2.90 5.38
C ARG A 287 3.81 1.47 5.84
N LYS A 288 2.51 1.20 6.02
CA LYS A 288 2.02 -0.15 6.31
C LYS A 288 2.38 -1.13 5.18
N PRO A 289 2.70 -2.39 5.51
CA PRO A 289 3.05 -3.39 4.50
C PRO A 289 1.84 -3.77 3.65
N VAL A 290 2.02 -3.73 2.33
CA VAL A 290 1.08 -4.31 1.37
C VAL A 290 1.44 -5.78 1.15
N LEU A 291 0.43 -6.67 1.12
CA LEU A 291 0.60 -8.11 0.90
C LEU A 291 1.44 -8.37 -0.36
N HIS A 292 2.36 -9.33 -0.26
CA HIS A 292 3.31 -9.64 -1.32
C HIS A 292 2.62 -9.96 -2.65
N GLY A 293 1.69 -10.92 -2.62
CA GLY A 293 0.96 -11.36 -3.81
C GLY A 293 0.06 -10.28 -4.44
N THR A 294 -0.42 -9.31 -3.65
CA THR A 294 -1.13 -8.14 -4.20
C THR A 294 -0.21 -7.27 -5.07
N LYS A 295 1.00 -6.97 -4.57
CA LYS A 295 2.01 -6.22 -5.35
C LYS A 295 2.45 -7.01 -6.59
N VAL A 296 2.62 -8.32 -6.46
CA VAL A 296 2.97 -9.21 -7.59
C VAL A 296 1.85 -9.23 -8.65
N GLY A 297 0.58 -9.30 -8.24
CA GLY A 297 -0.57 -9.24 -9.16
C GLY A 297 -0.58 -7.95 -9.99
N ILE A 298 -0.39 -6.79 -9.35
CA ILE A 298 -0.26 -5.50 -10.06
C ILE A 298 1.01 -5.49 -10.94
N GLY A 299 2.13 -6.00 -10.44
CA GLY A 299 3.36 -6.15 -11.21
C GLY A 299 3.18 -7.01 -12.46
N THR A 300 2.33 -8.04 -12.40
CA THR A 300 2.00 -8.91 -13.53
C THR A 300 1.26 -8.12 -14.61
N VAL A 301 0.27 -7.30 -14.23
CA VAL A 301 -0.43 -6.37 -15.15
C VAL A 301 0.59 -5.44 -15.83
N ALA A 302 1.51 -4.86 -15.05
CA ALA A 302 2.53 -3.95 -15.58
C ALA A 302 3.46 -4.63 -16.59
N VAL A 303 3.96 -5.82 -16.26
CA VAL A 303 4.94 -6.55 -17.08
C VAL A 303 4.32 -7.08 -18.37
N ILE A 304 3.11 -7.65 -18.33
CA ILE A 304 2.41 -8.07 -19.55
C ILE A 304 2.14 -6.86 -20.44
N LYS A 305 1.71 -5.72 -19.86
CA LYS A 305 1.46 -4.51 -20.62
C LYS A 305 2.73 -3.97 -21.29
N LEU A 306 3.85 -3.99 -20.58
CA LEU A 306 5.16 -3.61 -21.13
C LEU A 306 5.60 -4.52 -22.27
N TYR A 307 5.36 -5.83 -22.20
CA TYR A 307 5.59 -6.74 -23.31
C TYR A 307 4.68 -6.43 -24.51
N GLU A 308 3.38 -6.18 -24.30
CA GLU A 308 2.47 -5.75 -25.38
C GLU A 308 2.94 -4.45 -26.05
N MET A 309 3.47 -3.51 -25.27
CA MET A 309 4.04 -2.26 -25.79
C MET A 309 5.34 -2.54 -26.56
N LEU A 310 6.22 -3.40 -26.04
CA LEU A 310 7.48 -3.79 -26.67
C LEU A 310 7.26 -4.43 -28.05
N LEU A 311 6.29 -5.34 -28.17
CA LEU A 311 5.94 -5.98 -29.44
C LEU A 311 5.47 -4.99 -30.52
N LYS A 312 4.99 -3.80 -30.12
CA LYS A 312 4.56 -2.73 -31.04
C LYS A 312 5.68 -1.75 -31.36
N GLU A 313 6.83 -1.83 -30.68
CA GLU A 313 7.94 -0.93 -30.92
C GLU A 313 8.81 -1.40 -32.07
N LYS A 314 9.28 -0.42 -32.85
CA LYS A 314 10.34 -0.64 -33.81
C LYS A 314 11.69 -0.44 -33.12
N ILE A 315 12.41 -1.54 -32.90
CA ILE A 315 13.71 -1.51 -32.22
C ILE A 315 14.80 -0.97 -33.16
N ASP A 316 15.58 -0.03 -32.63
CA ASP A 316 16.78 0.51 -33.29
C ASP A 316 18.02 -0.01 -32.55
N PHE A 317 18.56 -1.13 -33.02
CA PHE A 317 19.72 -1.77 -32.40
C PHE A 317 20.98 -0.90 -32.47
N LYS A 318 21.07 0.08 -33.38
CA LYS A 318 22.19 1.02 -33.39
C LYS A 318 22.15 1.94 -32.17
N LYS A 319 20.97 2.46 -31.84
CA LYS A 319 20.77 3.25 -30.61
C LYS A 319 20.95 2.41 -29.34
N ALA A 320 20.57 1.14 -29.36
CA ALA A 320 20.84 0.23 -28.25
C ALA A 320 22.34 0.16 -27.94
N VAL A 321 23.20 0.08 -28.98
CA VAL A 321 24.67 0.09 -28.80
C VAL A 321 25.17 1.40 -28.18
N GLU A 322 24.60 2.56 -28.54
CA GLU A 322 24.97 3.87 -27.96
C GLU A 322 24.72 3.91 -26.44
N VAL A 323 23.71 3.19 -25.94
CA VAL A 323 23.42 3.08 -24.50
C VAL A 323 24.60 2.46 -23.76
N VAL A 324 25.25 1.44 -24.34
CA VAL A 324 26.43 0.82 -23.75
C VAL A 324 27.58 1.82 -23.61
N GLU A 325 27.77 2.66 -24.62
CA GLU A 325 28.85 3.65 -24.64
C GLU A 325 28.62 4.73 -23.57
N SER A 326 27.37 5.17 -23.42
CA SER A 326 26.94 6.16 -22.43
C SER A 326 26.94 5.66 -20.97
N TYR A 327 27.00 4.34 -20.74
CA TYR A 327 26.98 3.80 -19.39
C TYR A 327 28.18 4.29 -18.57
N ASP A 328 27.87 4.95 -17.45
CA ASP A 328 28.82 5.43 -16.46
C ASP A 328 28.45 4.84 -15.08
N GLU A 329 29.40 4.10 -14.51
CA GLU A 329 29.23 3.41 -13.22
C GLU A 329 28.99 4.40 -12.08
N LYS A 330 29.59 5.59 -12.10
CA LYS A 330 29.38 6.61 -11.05
C LYS A 330 27.98 7.20 -11.10
N ILE A 331 27.49 7.51 -12.30
CA ILE A 331 26.12 8.00 -12.50
C ILE A 331 25.12 6.94 -12.06
N TRP A 332 25.39 5.68 -12.40
CA TRP A 332 24.58 4.55 -11.95
C TRP A 332 24.59 4.40 -10.42
N GLU A 333 25.75 4.49 -9.76
CA GLU A 333 25.85 4.42 -8.30
C GLU A 333 25.08 5.56 -7.61
N GLU A 334 25.21 6.80 -8.11
CA GLU A 334 24.46 7.95 -7.61
C GLU A 334 22.95 7.70 -7.71
N LYS A 335 22.49 7.15 -8.84
CA LYS A 335 21.09 6.78 -9.01
C LYS A 335 20.65 5.69 -8.03
N MET A 336 21.48 4.68 -7.77
CA MET A 336 21.15 3.63 -6.78
C MET A 336 21.05 4.20 -5.37
N ARG A 337 21.92 5.15 -5.00
CA ARG A 337 21.86 5.83 -3.70
C ARG A 337 20.59 6.66 -3.54
N GLU A 338 20.19 7.37 -4.59
CA GLU A 338 18.93 8.11 -4.62
C GLU A 338 17.71 7.17 -4.48
N SER A 339 17.65 6.12 -5.31
CA SER A 339 16.48 5.25 -5.39
C SER A 339 16.33 4.30 -4.20
N TYR A 340 17.42 3.70 -3.71
CA TYR A 340 17.41 2.67 -2.67
C TYR A 340 17.78 3.17 -1.27
N GLY A 341 18.23 4.43 -1.12
CA GLY A 341 18.55 5.01 0.17
C GLY A 341 19.51 4.13 0.99
N CYS A 342 19.07 3.68 2.17
CA CYS A 342 19.87 2.84 3.06
C CYS A 342 20.18 1.43 2.49
N ALA A 343 19.41 0.93 1.53
CA ALA A 343 19.66 -0.37 0.89
C ALA A 343 20.64 -0.29 -0.31
N ALA A 344 21.03 0.91 -0.75
CA ALA A 344 21.82 1.11 -1.96
C ALA A 344 23.17 0.37 -1.94
N ASN A 345 23.83 0.29 -0.78
CA ASN A 345 25.13 -0.39 -0.67
C ASN A 345 25.04 -1.87 -1.06
N GLY A 346 23.94 -2.56 -0.72
CA GLY A 346 23.74 -3.96 -1.10
C GLY A 346 23.57 -4.14 -2.61
N VAL A 347 22.88 -3.20 -3.26
CA VAL A 347 22.70 -3.18 -4.73
C VAL A 347 24.03 -2.92 -5.44
N ILE A 348 24.81 -1.95 -4.96
CA ILE A 348 26.13 -1.61 -5.49
C ILE A 348 27.11 -2.79 -5.33
N GLU A 349 27.11 -3.45 -4.17
CA GLU A 349 27.93 -4.62 -3.93
C GLU A 349 27.55 -5.80 -4.83
N LEU A 350 26.25 -6.01 -5.07
CA LEU A 350 25.76 -7.03 -5.99
C LEU A 350 26.21 -6.78 -7.43
N GLU A 351 26.14 -5.55 -7.91
CA GLU A 351 26.65 -5.21 -9.25
C GLU A 351 28.17 -5.36 -9.32
N SER A 352 28.92 -4.92 -8.31
CA SER A 352 30.39 -5.07 -8.27
C SER A 352 30.81 -6.56 -8.38
N LYS A 353 30.06 -7.45 -7.73
CA LYS A 353 30.28 -8.91 -7.78
C LYS A 353 29.91 -9.54 -9.12
N THR A 354 28.80 -9.11 -9.71
CA THR A 354 28.18 -9.79 -10.86
C THR A 354 28.59 -9.18 -12.20
N LYS A 355 28.94 -7.89 -12.21
CA LYS A 355 29.30 -7.07 -13.36
C LYS A 355 28.26 -7.12 -14.48
N LYS A 356 27.00 -7.35 -14.12
CA LYS A 356 25.87 -7.53 -15.04
C LYS A 356 25.72 -6.33 -15.98
N ASN A 357 25.99 -5.12 -15.51
CA ASN A 357 25.88 -3.87 -16.26
C ASN A 357 27.18 -3.47 -16.97
N SER A 358 28.25 -4.26 -16.86
CA SER A 358 29.52 -3.94 -17.53
C SER A 358 29.36 -3.81 -19.05
N LYS A 359 30.07 -2.85 -19.65
CA LYS A 359 30.01 -2.57 -21.09
C LYS A 359 30.23 -3.83 -21.93
N PHE A 360 31.15 -4.70 -21.52
CA PHE A 360 31.42 -5.95 -22.22
C PHE A 360 30.22 -6.91 -22.25
N ILE A 361 29.62 -7.21 -21.09
CA ILE A 361 28.47 -8.13 -21.03
C ILE A 361 27.28 -7.50 -21.73
N HIS A 362 27.05 -6.20 -21.52
CA HIS A 362 25.97 -5.45 -22.16
C HIS A 362 26.09 -5.48 -23.69
N SER A 363 27.25 -5.15 -24.27
CA SER A 363 27.48 -5.26 -25.72
C SER A 363 27.25 -6.67 -26.26
N LYS A 364 27.61 -7.71 -25.50
CA LYS A 364 27.36 -9.09 -25.90
C LYS A 364 25.86 -9.35 -26.00
N ARG A 365 25.09 -8.99 -24.97
CA ARG A 365 23.64 -9.20 -24.95
C ARG A 365 22.93 -8.52 -26.10
N ILE A 366 23.29 -7.28 -26.44
CA ILE A 366 22.66 -6.58 -27.58
C ILE A 366 22.77 -7.38 -28.88
N LYS A 367 23.94 -8.00 -29.14
CA LYS A 367 24.14 -8.86 -30.31
C LYS A 367 23.25 -10.09 -30.27
N GLU A 368 23.20 -10.78 -29.14
CA GLU A 368 22.35 -11.95 -28.94
C GLU A 368 20.86 -11.58 -29.09
N ILE A 369 20.43 -10.42 -28.58
CA ILE A 369 19.05 -9.92 -28.73
C ILE A 369 18.74 -9.62 -30.20
N GLU A 370 19.65 -8.98 -30.93
CA GLU A 370 19.46 -8.67 -32.36
C GLU A 370 19.36 -9.96 -33.20
N GLU A 371 20.25 -10.92 -32.96
CA GLU A 371 20.28 -12.21 -33.66
C GLU A 371 19.03 -13.05 -33.38
N HIS A 372 18.57 -13.08 -32.12
CA HIS A 372 17.43 -13.89 -31.68
C HIS A 372 16.11 -13.11 -31.56
N TRP A 373 16.01 -11.89 -32.09
CA TRP A 373 14.84 -11.03 -31.88
C TRP A 373 13.52 -11.71 -32.26
N ALA A 374 13.48 -12.40 -33.40
CA ALA A 374 12.29 -13.12 -33.86
C ALA A 374 11.88 -14.30 -32.97
N GLU A 375 12.85 -14.93 -32.30
CA GLU A 375 12.60 -15.99 -31.32
C GLU A 375 12.05 -15.40 -30.02
N ILE A 376 12.66 -14.30 -29.55
CA ILE A 376 12.22 -13.57 -28.35
C ILE A 376 10.78 -13.09 -28.51
N THR A 377 10.43 -12.47 -29.65
CA THR A 377 9.05 -12.00 -29.89
C THR A 377 8.06 -13.16 -29.91
N ARG A 378 8.43 -14.30 -30.50
CA ARG A 378 7.57 -15.49 -30.53
C ARG A 378 7.32 -16.04 -29.12
N VAL A 379 8.37 -16.12 -28.29
CA VAL A 379 8.22 -16.54 -26.89
C VAL A 379 7.22 -15.65 -26.14
N ILE A 380 7.29 -14.33 -26.34
CA ILE A 380 6.37 -13.38 -25.72
C ILE A 380 4.92 -13.64 -26.18
N GLU A 381 4.71 -13.79 -27.49
CA GLU A 381 3.39 -14.02 -28.09
C GLU A 381 2.75 -15.37 -27.69
N GLU A 382 3.56 -16.42 -27.51
CA GLU A 382 3.08 -17.77 -27.19
C GLU A 382 2.88 -18.00 -25.69
N SER A 383 3.65 -17.33 -24.83
CA SER A 383 3.66 -17.61 -23.38
C SER A 383 2.77 -16.70 -22.54
N LEU A 384 2.45 -15.49 -23.02
CA LEU A 384 1.73 -14.50 -22.22
C LEU A 384 0.26 -14.36 -22.64
N PRO A 385 -0.68 -14.27 -21.68
CA PRO A 385 -2.06 -13.91 -21.98
C PRO A 385 -2.16 -12.42 -22.30
N ASN A 386 -3.29 -12.00 -22.87
CA ASN A 386 -3.62 -10.58 -22.97
C ASN A 386 -3.76 -9.96 -21.57
N VAL A 387 -3.29 -8.73 -21.38
CA VAL A 387 -3.36 -8.05 -20.07
C VAL A 387 -4.79 -7.99 -19.52
N LYS A 388 -5.81 -7.88 -20.40
CA LYS A 388 -7.22 -7.84 -19.98
C LYS A 388 -7.68 -9.10 -19.28
N VAL A 389 -7.16 -10.27 -19.64
CA VAL A 389 -7.49 -11.53 -18.95
C VAL A 389 -7.07 -11.47 -17.49
N ILE A 390 -5.87 -10.93 -17.22
CA ILE A 390 -5.35 -10.76 -15.85
C ILE A 390 -6.14 -9.69 -15.10
N GLU A 391 -6.44 -8.55 -15.74
CA GLU A 391 -7.27 -7.51 -15.16
C GLU A 391 -8.67 -8.04 -14.79
N ASP A 392 -9.36 -8.73 -15.71
CA ASP A 392 -10.72 -9.25 -15.49
C ASP A 392 -10.77 -10.26 -14.34
N ILE A 393 -9.77 -11.15 -14.24
CA ILE A 393 -9.65 -12.08 -13.12
C ILE A 393 -9.53 -11.30 -11.81
N LEU A 394 -8.58 -10.36 -11.70
CA LEU A 394 -8.37 -9.60 -10.47
C LEU A 394 -9.59 -8.75 -10.10
N ILE A 395 -10.25 -8.12 -11.08
CA ILE A 395 -11.48 -7.33 -10.90
C ILE A 395 -12.61 -8.20 -10.36
N SER A 396 -12.81 -9.40 -10.93
CA SER A 396 -13.86 -10.33 -10.48
C SER A 396 -13.73 -10.73 -9.01
N LEU A 397 -12.53 -10.55 -8.44
CA LEU A 397 -12.19 -10.87 -7.06
C LEU A 397 -12.09 -9.64 -6.14
N ASN A 398 -12.42 -8.45 -6.64
CA ASN A 398 -12.17 -7.17 -5.97
C ASN A 398 -10.69 -6.99 -5.55
N ALA A 399 -9.76 -7.55 -6.33
CA ALA A 399 -8.33 -7.40 -6.10
C ALA A 399 -7.78 -6.15 -6.81
N PRO A 400 -6.73 -5.50 -6.25
CA PRO A 400 -6.08 -4.37 -6.90
C PRO A 400 -5.48 -4.72 -8.28
N ILE A 401 -5.72 -3.86 -9.27
CA ILE A 401 -5.17 -3.94 -10.64
C ILE A 401 -4.29 -2.74 -11.00
N ASN A 402 -4.35 -1.69 -10.18
CA ASN A 402 -3.65 -0.43 -10.41
C ASN A 402 -2.71 -0.12 -9.23
N PRO A 403 -1.45 0.29 -9.47
CA PRO A 403 -0.51 0.67 -8.41
C PRO A 403 -1.05 1.75 -7.47
N ASN A 404 -1.92 2.64 -7.96
CA ASN A 404 -2.54 3.70 -7.18
C ASN A 404 -3.39 3.15 -6.02
N GLN A 405 -4.01 1.98 -6.18
CA GLN A 405 -4.84 1.35 -5.14
C GLN A 405 -4.03 0.87 -3.94
N VAL A 406 -2.70 0.77 -4.08
CA VAL A 406 -1.77 0.37 -3.01
C VAL A 406 -0.78 1.48 -2.67
N GLY A 407 -1.05 2.72 -3.10
CA GLY A 407 -0.25 3.90 -2.77
C GLY A 407 1.05 4.06 -3.56
N VAL A 408 1.21 3.39 -4.69
CA VAL A 408 2.32 3.63 -5.63
C VAL A 408 1.89 4.73 -6.60
N ASP A 409 2.63 5.83 -6.64
CA ASP A 409 2.34 6.97 -7.51
C ASP A 409 3.07 6.89 -8.87
N TYR A 410 2.78 7.85 -9.75
CA TYR A 410 3.31 7.94 -11.11
C TYR A 410 4.84 7.87 -11.18
N GLU A 411 5.54 8.60 -10.31
CA GLU A 411 7.00 8.61 -10.30
C GLU A 411 7.58 7.31 -9.72
N MET A 412 6.95 6.73 -8.71
CA MET A 412 7.35 5.42 -8.18
C MET A 412 7.14 4.30 -9.21
N ILE A 413 6.09 4.37 -10.05
CA ILE A 413 5.91 3.46 -11.19
C ILE A 413 7.10 3.59 -12.15
N LYS A 414 7.40 4.81 -12.62
CA LYS A 414 8.52 5.06 -13.54
C LYS A 414 9.84 4.55 -12.98
N GLU A 415 10.15 4.95 -11.74
CA GLU A 415 11.39 4.57 -11.07
C GLU A 415 11.51 3.05 -10.96
N SER A 416 10.42 2.34 -10.61
CA SER A 416 10.42 0.89 -10.50
C SER A 416 10.81 0.18 -11.80
N ILE A 417 10.42 0.70 -12.97
CA ILE A 417 10.82 0.12 -14.26
C ILE A 417 12.32 0.27 -14.52
N LEU A 418 12.90 1.40 -14.10
CA LEU A 418 14.29 1.74 -14.39
C LEU A 418 15.28 1.03 -13.46
N VAL A 419 14.94 0.92 -12.18
CA VAL A 419 15.89 0.51 -11.14
C VAL A 419 15.59 -0.86 -10.53
N ALA A 420 14.38 -1.41 -10.65
CA ALA A 420 14.06 -2.69 -10.01
C ALA A 420 14.84 -3.88 -10.59
N LYS A 421 15.38 -3.76 -11.82
CA LYS A 421 16.31 -4.74 -12.40
C LYS A 421 17.57 -4.97 -11.56
N GLU A 422 17.90 -4.04 -10.65
CA GLU A 422 19.11 -4.07 -9.82
C GLU A 422 18.91 -4.80 -8.49
N VAL A 423 17.66 -5.14 -8.12
CA VAL A 423 17.37 -5.85 -6.87
C VAL A 423 18.00 -7.25 -6.84
N ARG A 424 18.18 -7.88 -8.01
CA ARG A 424 18.73 -9.24 -8.15
C ARG A 424 19.60 -9.37 -9.39
N ASN A 425 20.57 -10.28 -9.33
CA ASN A 425 21.36 -10.69 -10.48
C ASN A 425 20.58 -11.62 -11.41
N ARG A 426 19.60 -11.05 -12.11
CA ARG A 426 18.70 -11.79 -13.01
C ARG A 426 18.42 -10.98 -14.25
N TYR A 427 18.46 -11.66 -15.39
CA TYR A 427 18.01 -11.09 -16.65
C TYR A 427 16.49 -11.24 -16.78
N THR A 428 15.81 -10.13 -17.03
CA THR A 428 14.34 -10.04 -17.13
C THR A 428 13.96 -8.93 -18.11
N LEU A 429 12.67 -8.71 -18.38
CA LEU A 429 12.16 -7.63 -19.20
C LEU A 429 12.78 -6.28 -18.84
N LEU A 430 12.90 -5.95 -17.55
CA LEU A 430 13.45 -4.66 -17.13
C LEU A 430 14.91 -4.46 -17.60
N GLN A 431 15.71 -5.54 -17.62
CA GLN A 431 17.06 -5.52 -18.18
C GLN A 431 17.03 -5.45 -19.71
N LEU A 432 16.11 -6.16 -20.36
CA LEU A 432 15.91 -6.09 -21.81
C LEU A 432 15.55 -4.67 -22.28
N LEU A 433 14.63 -3.99 -21.59
CA LEU A 433 14.24 -2.61 -21.93
C LEU A 433 15.41 -1.62 -21.80
N TRP A 434 16.28 -1.83 -20.80
CA TRP A 434 17.51 -1.05 -20.65
C TRP A 434 18.51 -1.37 -21.76
N ASP A 435 18.74 -2.66 -22.06
CA ASP A 435 19.66 -3.09 -23.12
C ASP A 435 19.22 -2.55 -24.49
N LEU A 436 17.92 -2.41 -24.72
CA LEU A 436 17.33 -1.86 -25.95
C LEU A 436 17.34 -0.33 -26.01
N GLY A 437 17.74 0.38 -24.94
CA GLY A 437 17.77 1.84 -24.90
C GLY A 437 16.40 2.52 -24.85
N ILE A 438 15.37 1.80 -24.41
CA ILE A 438 13.98 2.28 -24.40
C ILE A 438 13.37 2.30 -22.98
N GLY A 439 14.18 2.08 -21.94
CA GLY A 439 13.76 2.05 -20.55
C GLY A 439 12.93 3.28 -20.13
N ASP A 440 13.46 4.50 -20.30
CA ASP A 440 12.75 5.75 -19.92
C ASP A 440 11.44 5.97 -20.69
N LYS A 441 11.46 5.62 -21.98
CA LYS A 441 10.25 5.69 -22.82
C LYS A 441 9.19 4.73 -22.30
N MET A 442 9.57 3.50 -21.98
CA MET A 442 8.64 2.49 -21.47
C MET A 442 8.16 2.79 -20.06
N ALA A 443 9.03 3.32 -19.20
CA ALA A 443 8.68 3.78 -17.86
C ALA A 443 7.58 4.84 -17.92
N THR A 444 7.72 5.84 -18.79
CA THR A 444 6.70 6.87 -19.02
C THR A 444 5.41 6.26 -19.55
N LYS A 445 5.49 5.41 -20.59
CA LYS A 445 4.30 4.78 -21.19
C LYS A 445 3.50 3.93 -20.21
N ILE A 446 4.15 3.16 -19.35
CA ILE A 446 3.43 2.32 -18.38
C ILE A 446 2.83 3.15 -17.24
N ALA A 447 3.49 4.26 -16.85
CA ALA A 447 2.92 5.19 -15.88
C ALA A 447 1.69 5.92 -16.46
N ASP A 448 1.76 6.37 -17.72
CA ASP A 448 0.62 6.94 -18.44
C ASP A 448 -0.53 5.93 -18.57
N TYR A 449 -0.20 4.67 -18.84
CA TYR A 449 -1.19 3.60 -18.87
C TYR A 449 -1.98 3.51 -17.56
N PHE A 450 -1.30 3.40 -16.43
CA PHE A 450 -1.98 3.29 -15.14
C PHE A 450 -2.70 4.57 -14.70
N GLU A 451 -2.20 5.74 -15.08
CA GLU A 451 -2.81 7.00 -14.66
C GLU A 451 -4.00 7.42 -15.55
N TYR A 452 -3.92 7.16 -16.87
CA TYR A 452 -4.84 7.75 -17.86
C TYR A 452 -5.50 6.77 -18.81
N GLU A 453 -4.93 5.58 -19.05
CA GLU A 453 -5.40 4.68 -20.13
C GLU A 453 -6.00 3.35 -19.63
N GLN A 454 -5.81 2.97 -18.36
CA GLN A 454 -6.34 1.73 -17.80
C GLN A 454 -7.86 1.85 -17.59
N THR A 455 -8.62 1.69 -18.68
CA THR A 455 -10.07 1.88 -18.74
C THR A 455 -10.82 1.13 -17.64
N SER A 456 -10.47 -0.13 -17.40
CA SER A 456 -11.11 -0.96 -16.37
C SER A 456 -10.98 -0.35 -14.97
N TYR A 457 -9.81 0.21 -14.62
CA TYR A 457 -9.63 0.90 -13.35
C TYR A 457 -10.40 2.22 -13.30
N ILE A 458 -10.36 3.01 -14.38
CA ILE A 458 -11.08 4.28 -14.46
C ILE A 458 -12.59 4.06 -14.30
N GLU A 459 -13.16 3.06 -14.96
CA GLU A 459 -14.57 2.69 -14.84
C GLU A 459 -14.93 2.23 -13.42
N LEU A 460 -14.10 1.38 -12.82
CA LEU A 460 -14.30 0.92 -11.44
C LEU A 460 -14.24 2.07 -10.43
N ASN A 461 -13.23 2.94 -10.56
CA ASN A 461 -13.06 4.08 -9.68
C ASN A 461 -14.23 5.08 -9.83
N ASN A 462 -14.65 5.37 -11.06
CA ASN A 462 -15.80 6.22 -11.32
C ASN A 462 -17.09 5.62 -10.75
N LYS A 463 -17.30 4.31 -10.88
CA LYS A 463 -18.44 3.61 -10.30
C LYS A 463 -18.43 3.69 -8.76
N TYR A 464 -17.29 3.46 -8.14
CA TYR A 464 -17.11 3.58 -6.69
C TYR A 464 -17.45 4.99 -6.18
N ILE A 465 -16.88 6.02 -6.82
CA ILE A 465 -17.16 7.42 -6.50
C ILE A 465 -18.66 7.70 -6.68
N LYS A 466 -19.26 7.26 -7.79
CA LYS A 466 -20.68 7.46 -8.10
C LYS A 466 -21.59 6.87 -7.03
N GLU A 467 -21.33 5.65 -6.59
CA GLU A 467 -22.09 4.97 -5.55
C GLU A 467 -22.02 5.73 -4.22
N LYS A 468 -20.83 6.19 -3.83
CA LYS A 468 -20.62 6.96 -2.59
C LYS A 468 -21.26 8.36 -2.64
N ILE A 469 -21.18 9.08 -3.76
CA ILE A 469 -21.74 10.44 -3.87
C ILE A 469 -23.23 10.46 -4.23
N ASN A 470 -23.86 9.30 -4.48
CA ASN A 470 -25.25 9.23 -4.94
C ASN A 470 -26.23 9.89 -3.96
N ASN A 471 -26.00 9.71 -2.66
CA ASN A 471 -26.86 10.28 -1.60
C ASN A 471 -26.51 11.73 -1.26
N VAL A 472 -25.35 12.24 -1.72
CA VAL A 472 -24.89 13.59 -1.42
C VAL A 472 -25.80 14.61 -2.09
N ARG A 473 -26.33 15.53 -1.29
CA ARG A 473 -27.13 16.70 -1.70
C ARG A 473 -26.39 18.01 -1.51
N CYS A 474 -25.42 18.05 -0.58
CA CYS A 474 -24.70 19.25 -0.19
C CYS A 474 -23.19 19.00 -0.17
N PHE A 475 -22.43 19.83 -0.88
CA PHE A 475 -20.97 19.85 -0.83
C PHE A 475 -20.47 21.01 0.02
N ILE A 476 -19.65 20.71 1.03
CA ILE A 476 -18.91 21.70 1.80
C ILE A 476 -17.49 21.72 1.29
N LEU A 477 -17.11 22.83 0.67
CA LEU A 477 -15.84 22.99 0.01
C LEU A 477 -14.91 23.78 0.92
N ASP A 478 -13.73 23.21 1.22
CA ASP A 478 -12.61 24.04 1.62
C ASP A 478 -12.23 25.01 0.47
N MET A 479 -11.41 26.00 0.79
CA MET A 479 -11.05 27.06 -0.15
C MET A 479 -9.65 26.85 -0.72
N ASP A 480 -8.61 27.13 0.06
CA ASP A 480 -7.21 27.08 -0.39
C ASP A 480 -6.82 25.61 -0.66
N GLY A 481 -6.21 25.33 -1.81
CA GLY A 481 -5.87 23.96 -2.20
C GLY A 481 -7.04 23.13 -2.76
N THR A 482 -8.28 23.60 -2.59
CA THR A 482 -9.49 22.93 -3.09
C THR A 482 -10.12 23.62 -4.28
N ILE A 483 -10.43 24.93 -4.19
CA ILE A 483 -11.09 25.68 -5.27
C ILE A 483 -10.17 26.72 -5.92
N TYR A 484 -9.19 27.21 -5.18
CA TYR A 484 -8.15 28.13 -5.65
C TYR A 484 -6.85 27.91 -4.87
N LEU A 485 -5.76 28.50 -5.34
CA LEU A 485 -4.54 28.68 -4.57
C LEU A 485 -4.14 30.17 -4.58
N GLY A 486 -4.18 30.80 -3.40
CA GLY A 486 -3.90 32.24 -3.26
C GLY A 486 -4.94 33.10 -4.00
N LYS A 487 -4.54 33.64 -5.17
CA LYS A 487 -5.38 34.47 -6.05
C LYS A 487 -5.82 33.75 -7.33
N TYR A 488 -5.32 32.55 -7.58
CA TYR A 488 -5.57 31.82 -8.81
C TYR A 488 -6.65 30.78 -8.60
N LEU A 489 -7.80 31.00 -9.24
CA LEU A 489 -8.87 30.01 -9.30
C LEU A 489 -8.41 28.81 -10.14
N PHE A 490 -8.63 27.60 -9.66
CA PHE A 490 -8.34 26.42 -10.47
C PHE A 490 -9.29 26.34 -11.68
N ASN A 491 -8.76 25.86 -12.81
CA ASN A 491 -9.52 25.79 -14.07
C ASN A 491 -10.74 24.86 -14.00
N PHE A 492 -10.71 23.85 -13.12
CA PHE A 492 -11.80 22.90 -12.90
C PHE A 492 -12.93 23.43 -12.01
N THR A 493 -12.69 24.48 -11.21
CA THR A 493 -13.65 24.96 -10.21
C THR A 493 -14.95 25.50 -10.82
N PRO A 494 -14.93 26.35 -11.87
CA PRO A 494 -16.18 26.89 -12.43
C PRO A 494 -17.11 25.79 -12.95
N GLU A 495 -16.56 24.77 -13.62
CA GLU A 495 -17.33 23.67 -14.16
C GLU A 495 -17.92 22.79 -13.06
N PHE A 496 -17.16 22.53 -12.00
CA PHE A 496 -17.64 21.81 -10.83
C PHE A 496 -18.84 22.51 -10.18
N LEU A 497 -18.71 23.80 -9.84
CA LEU A 497 -19.78 24.57 -9.18
C LEU A 497 -21.04 24.66 -10.05
N LYS A 498 -20.86 24.76 -11.37
CA LYS A 498 -21.97 24.73 -12.34
C LYS A 498 -22.66 23.36 -12.33
N THR A 499 -21.90 22.28 -12.39
CA THR A 499 -22.41 20.89 -12.44
C THR A 499 -23.15 20.53 -11.14
N VAL A 500 -22.65 20.95 -9.97
CA VAL A 500 -23.34 20.77 -8.68
C VAL A 500 -24.75 21.38 -8.75
N LYS A 501 -24.88 22.61 -9.25
CA LYS A 501 -26.18 23.27 -9.42
C LYS A 501 -27.07 22.58 -10.45
N GLU A 502 -26.52 22.21 -11.61
CA GLU A 502 -27.27 21.54 -12.68
C GLU A 502 -27.81 20.16 -12.26
N THR A 503 -27.17 19.52 -11.29
CA THR A 503 -27.61 18.24 -10.73
C THR A 503 -28.51 18.39 -9.49
N ASN A 504 -29.08 19.57 -9.25
CA ASN A 504 -29.95 19.88 -8.10
C ASN A 504 -29.30 19.61 -6.74
N ARG A 505 -28.01 19.92 -6.63
CA ARG A 505 -27.25 19.88 -5.38
C ARG A 505 -26.82 21.28 -4.99
N GLU A 506 -26.50 21.45 -3.71
CA GLU A 506 -26.02 22.71 -3.16
C GLU A 506 -24.53 22.64 -2.82
N TYR A 507 -23.89 23.81 -2.78
CA TYR A 507 -22.54 23.93 -2.26
C TYR A 507 -22.42 25.12 -1.31
N TYR A 508 -21.54 24.94 -0.33
CA TYR A 508 -21.15 25.91 0.66
C TYR A 508 -19.62 25.93 0.75
N PHE A 509 -19.05 27.08 1.10
CA PHE A 509 -17.64 27.22 1.38
C PHE A 509 -17.42 27.25 2.88
N PHE A 510 -16.37 26.59 3.35
CA PHE A 510 -15.92 26.65 4.74
C PHE A 510 -14.43 26.95 4.78
N THR A 511 -13.98 27.85 5.65
CA THR A 511 -12.54 28.06 5.89
C THR A 511 -12.22 28.15 7.38
N ASN A 512 -11.10 27.54 7.78
CA ASN A 512 -10.53 27.68 9.12
C ASN A 512 -9.85 29.03 9.36
N ASN A 513 -9.52 29.77 8.29
CA ASN A 513 -8.74 31.00 8.39
C ASN A 513 -9.55 32.11 9.06
N SER A 514 -9.20 32.39 10.31
CA SER A 514 -9.88 33.35 11.18
C SER A 514 -9.32 34.77 11.09
N SER A 515 -8.38 35.04 10.17
CA SER A 515 -7.79 36.38 10.00
C SER A 515 -8.73 37.39 9.33
N LYS A 516 -9.82 36.92 8.70
CA LYS A 516 -10.78 37.71 7.90
C LYS A 516 -12.22 37.42 8.31
N ASN A 517 -13.08 38.40 8.08
CA ASN A 517 -14.52 38.29 8.25
C ASN A 517 -15.21 37.67 7.02
N GLN A 518 -16.48 37.30 7.18
CA GLN A 518 -17.26 36.61 6.14
C GLN A 518 -17.35 37.43 4.83
N GLU A 519 -17.60 38.73 4.95
CA GLU A 519 -17.74 39.64 3.80
C GLU A 519 -16.46 39.73 2.97
N SER A 520 -15.28 39.66 3.60
CA SER A 520 -14.00 39.63 2.91
C SER A 520 -13.86 38.41 2.00
N TYR A 521 -14.33 37.24 2.44
CA TYR A 521 -14.30 36.02 1.62
C TYR A 521 -15.33 36.05 0.49
N ILE A 522 -16.54 36.57 0.74
CA ILE A 522 -17.55 36.77 -0.31
C ILE A 522 -17.00 37.70 -1.40
N ASN A 523 -16.37 38.81 -1.02
CA ASN A 523 -15.75 39.74 -1.96
C ASN A 523 -14.56 39.10 -2.71
N LYS A 524 -13.74 38.28 -2.03
CA LYS A 524 -12.66 37.52 -2.67
C LYS A 524 -13.21 36.58 -3.75
N LEU A 525 -14.23 35.80 -3.44
CA LEU A 525 -14.88 34.89 -4.38
C LEU A 525 -15.52 35.64 -5.55
N LYS A 526 -16.17 36.78 -5.28
CA LYS A 526 -16.73 37.66 -6.32
C LYS A 526 -15.67 38.15 -7.31
N ASN A 527 -14.48 38.51 -6.83
CA ASN A 527 -13.36 38.89 -7.68
C ASN A 527 -12.81 37.73 -8.53
N MET A 528 -13.12 36.49 -8.15
CA MET A 528 -12.83 35.27 -8.93
C MET A 528 -14.03 34.82 -9.78
N ASN A 529 -15.03 35.68 -9.97
CA ASN A 529 -16.28 35.39 -10.70
C ASN A 529 -17.17 34.32 -10.05
N ILE A 530 -17.04 34.10 -8.74
CA ILE A 530 -17.92 33.22 -7.96
C ILE A 530 -18.84 34.09 -7.12
N ILE A 531 -20.12 34.13 -7.51
CA ILE A 531 -21.17 34.87 -6.80
C ILE A 531 -21.94 33.90 -5.91
N ILE A 532 -21.99 34.21 -4.61
CA ILE A 532 -22.68 33.41 -3.60
C ILE A 532 -23.53 34.26 -2.66
N GLU A 533 -24.52 33.62 -2.05
CA GLU A 533 -25.26 34.18 -0.92
C GLU A 533 -24.43 34.13 0.37
N PRO A 534 -24.65 35.04 1.34
CA PRO A 534 -23.95 35.02 2.62
C PRO A 534 -24.04 33.68 3.36
N LYS A 535 -25.18 32.97 3.27
CA LYS A 535 -25.36 31.66 3.90
C LYS A 535 -24.41 30.59 3.36
N GLN A 536 -23.91 30.76 2.13
CA GLN A 536 -22.99 29.81 1.48
C GLN A 536 -21.53 30.02 1.89
N MET A 537 -21.22 30.99 2.76
CA MET A 537 -19.87 31.24 3.25
C MET A 537 -19.82 31.06 4.77
N MET A 538 -19.29 29.92 5.21
CA MET A 538 -19.08 29.58 6.62
C MET A 538 -17.61 29.79 7.00
N ILE A 539 -17.35 30.29 8.20
CA ILE A 539 -15.99 30.49 8.71
C ILE A 539 -15.88 29.95 10.14
N SER A 540 -14.70 29.46 10.53
CA SER A 540 -14.43 28.94 11.88
C SER A 540 -14.81 29.93 13.00
N SER A 541 -14.69 31.23 12.74
CA SER A 541 -15.13 32.29 13.66
C SER A 541 -16.63 32.21 13.98
N HIS A 542 -17.49 31.77 13.05
CA HIS A 542 -18.92 31.60 13.32
C HIS A 542 -19.20 30.41 14.25
N VAL A 543 -18.39 29.35 14.16
CA VAL A 543 -18.48 28.20 15.07
C VAL A 543 -18.18 28.65 16.50
N MET A 544 -17.10 29.42 16.68
CA MET A 544 -16.76 30.03 17.97
C MET A 544 -17.87 30.96 18.49
N ILE A 545 -18.40 31.83 17.62
CA ILE A 545 -19.48 32.76 18.00
C ILE A 545 -20.74 32.00 18.43
N ARG A 546 -21.12 30.92 17.72
CA ARG A 546 -22.24 30.04 18.11
C ARG A 546 -21.98 29.46 19.51
N HIS A 547 -20.80 28.86 19.72
CA HIS A 547 -20.46 28.24 21.00
C HIS A 547 -20.54 29.22 22.18
N ILE A 548 -20.01 30.44 22.02
CA ILE A 548 -20.10 31.49 23.04
C ILE A 548 -21.55 31.85 23.33
N LYS A 549 -22.39 32.00 22.30
CA LYS A 549 -23.80 32.37 22.47
C LYS A 549 -24.61 31.28 23.17
N GLU A 550 -24.33 30.02 22.88
CA GLU A 550 -25.09 28.90 23.45
C GLU A 550 -24.66 28.58 24.89
N ASN A 551 -23.37 28.72 25.20
CA ASN A 551 -22.81 28.21 26.46
C ASN A 551 -22.36 29.31 27.43
N TYR A 552 -22.11 30.52 26.92
CA TYR A 552 -21.48 31.62 27.67
C TYR A 552 -22.14 32.96 27.37
N GLU A 553 -23.46 32.97 27.18
CA GLU A 553 -24.21 34.20 26.87
C GLU A 553 -23.92 35.30 27.91
N GLY A 554 -23.65 36.52 27.41
CA GLY A 554 -23.36 37.70 28.23
C GLY A 554 -21.92 37.79 28.75
N LYS A 555 -21.10 36.73 28.67
CA LYS A 555 -19.70 36.74 29.11
C LYS A 555 -18.81 37.63 28.24
N SER A 556 -17.83 38.30 28.86
CA SER A 556 -16.89 39.16 28.15
C SER A 556 -15.67 38.39 27.63
N VAL A 557 -15.15 38.79 26.47
CA VAL A 557 -14.03 38.13 25.81
C VAL A 557 -12.85 39.08 25.61
N TYR A 558 -11.64 38.52 25.67
CA TYR A 558 -10.42 39.13 25.15
C TYR A 558 -9.95 38.30 23.96
N VAL A 559 -9.87 38.92 22.78
CA VAL A 559 -9.54 38.22 21.53
C VAL A 559 -8.16 38.64 21.04
N VAL A 560 -7.26 37.67 20.94
CA VAL A 560 -6.01 37.81 20.19
C VAL A 560 -6.32 37.53 18.73
N GLY A 561 -6.52 38.59 17.95
CA GLY A 561 -7.07 38.51 16.61
C GLY A 561 -6.85 39.78 15.78
N THR A 562 -7.05 39.65 14.46
CA THR A 562 -7.03 40.80 13.56
C THR A 562 -8.22 41.72 13.81
N LYS A 563 -8.14 42.95 13.31
CA LYS A 563 -9.28 43.88 13.30
C LYS A 563 -10.52 43.26 12.63
N SER A 564 -10.33 42.51 11.55
CA SER A 564 -11.44 41.88 10.82
C SER A 564 -12.16 40.82 11.66
N LEU A 565 -11.40 40.03 12.43
CA LEU A 565 -11.96 39.06 13.38
C LEU A 565 -12.77 39.76 14.49
N LEU A 566 -12.20 40.82 15.08
CA LEU A 566 -12.87 41.62 16.10
C LEU A 566 -14.19 42.23 15.58
N ASP A 567 -14.17 42.76 14.37
CA ASP A 567 -15.35 43.35 13.73
C ASP A 567 -16.44 42.29 13.47
N GLU A 568 -16.05 41.05 13.12
CA GLU A 568 -17.01 39.94 12.99
C GLU A 568 -17.66 39.59 14.33
N PHE A 569 -16.89 39.50 15.41
CA PHE A 569 -17.43 39.24 16.75
C PHE A 569 -18.38 40.36 17.21
N ARG A 570 -18.04 41.63 16.93
CA ARG A 570 -18.91 42.79 17.20
C ARG A 570 -20.22 42.73 16.44
N LYS A 571 -20.20 42.32 15.16
CA LYS A 571 -21.41 42.14 14.33
C LYS A 571 -22.42 41.18 14.96
N TYR A 572 -21.94 40.20 15.73
CA TYR A 572 -22.77 39.25 16.46
C TYR A 572 -23.01 39.62 17.93
N ASN A 573 -22.69 40.84 18.36
CA ASN A 573 -22.88 41.35 19.71
C ASN A 573 -22.11 40.58 20.79
N ILE A 574 -20.89 40.13 20.49
CA ILE A 574 -20.01 39.55 21.53
C ILE A 574 -19.41 40.70 22.38
N ASN A 575 -19.47 40.54 23.70
CA ASN A 575 -18.98 41.54 24.66
C ASN A 575 -17.46 41.48 24.79
N PHE A 576 -16.78 42.62 24.72
CA PHE A 576 -15.32 42.71 24.86
C PHE A 576 -14.91 43.33 26.20
N ASP A 577 -13.84 42.82 26.80
CA ASP A 577 -13.20 43.41 27.99
C ASP A 577 -11.68 43.20 27.90
N ASP A 578 -10.92 44.30 27.78
CA ASP A 578 -9.47 44.29 27.64
C ASP A 578 -8.72 44.30 28.99
N GLU A 579 -9.44 44.38 30.11
CA GLU A 579 -8.88 44.51 31.47
C GLU A 579 -9.14 43.27 32.32
N ASN A 580 -10.36 42.71 32.28
CA ASN A 580 -10.75 41.55 33.07
C ASN A 580 -11.79 40.65 32.35
N PRO A 581 -11.43 40.06 31.20
CA PRO A 581 -12.33 39.19 30.44
C PRO A 581 -12.74 37.95 31.22
N ASP A 582 -13.90 37.37 30.91
CA ASP A 582 -14.27 36.02 31.35
C ASP A 582 -13.53 34.94 30.51
N ILE A 583 -13.35 35.20 29.21
CA ILE A 583 -12.83 34.24 28.22
C ILE A 583 -11.70 34.87 27.40
N VAL A 584 -10.62 34.13 27.19
CA VAL A 584 -9.55 34.46 26.24
C VAL A 584 -9.72 33.62 24.99
N ILE A 585 -9.72 34.26 23.82
CA ILE A 585 -9.85 33.59 22.52
C ILE A 585 -8.64 33.92 21.68
N ILE A 586 -7.99 32.90 21.12
CA ILE A 586 -6.93 33.09 20.14
C ILE A 586 -7.40 32.74 18.73
N GLY A 587 -7.16 33.63 17.77
CA GLY A 587 -7.35 33.42 16.34
C GLY A 587 -6.05 33.62 15.57
N PHE A 588 -6.15 33.60 14.24
CA PHE A 588 -5.03 33.88 13.36
C PHE A 588 -4.76 35.39 13.30
N ASP A 589 -3.92 35.89 14.20
CA ASP A 589 -3.63 37.33 14.28
C ASP A 589 -2.36 37.73 13.51
N THR A 590 -2.52 38.15 12.26
CA THR A 590 -1.41 38.73 11.47
C THR A 590 -0.96 40.10 11.98
N SER A 591 -1.63 40.67 12.98
CA SER A 591 -1.30 41.93 13.65
C SER A 591 -0.86 41.72 15.11
N LEU A 592 -0.31 40.53 15.40
CA LEU A 592 0.11 40.14 16.74
C LEU A 592 1.18 41.10 17.28
N THR A 593 1.00 41.54 18.53
CA THR A 593 1.98 42.34 19.28
C THR A 593 2.35 41.64 20.58
N TYR A 594 3.50 41.99 21.15
CA TYR A 594 3.91 41.46 22.45
C TYR A 594 2.89 41.78 23.56
N GLU A 595 2.29 42.98 23.53
CA GLU A 595 1.26 43.38 24.50
C GLU A 595 0.04 42.45 24.46
N LYS A 596 -0.42 42.05 23.27
CA LYS A 596 -1.54 41.10 23.12
C LYS A 596 -1.21 39.75 23.75
N LEU A 597 0.00 39.25 23.52
CA LEU A 597 0.49 38.00 24.09
C LEU A 597 0.61 38.07 25.62
N GLU A 598 1.17 39.16 26.14
CA GLU A 598 1.32 39.39 27.57
C GLU A 598 -0.03 39.39 28.30
N LYS A 599 -1.01 40.15 27.78
CA LYS A 599 -2.38 40.19 28.30
C LYS A 599 -3.04 38.81 28.28
N ALA A 600 -2.99 38.12 27.14
CA ALA A 600 -3.54 36.77 27.02
C ALA A 600 -2.92 35.81 28.05
N CYS A 601 -1.58 35.78 28.16
CA CYS A 601 -0.88 34.93 29.13
C CYS A 601 -1.27 35.26 30.57
N LYS A 602 -1.38 36.55 30.93
CA LYS A 602 -1.82 37.00 32.25
C LYS A 602 -3.22 36.48 32.57
N PHE A 603 -4.19 36.65 31.67
CA PHE A 603 -5.57 36.19 31.87
C PHE A 603 -5.66 34.67 31.98
N ILE A 604 -4.92 33.94 31.14
CA ILE A 604 -4.89 32.46 31.16
C ILE A 604 -4.32 31.93 32.48
N ARG A 605 -3.24 32.54 33.00
CA ARG A 605 -2.68 32.19 34.33
C ARG A 605 -3.63 32.52 35.48
N ASN A 606 -4.44 33.56 35.33
CA ASN A 606 -5.49 33.92 36.29
C ASN A 606 -6.72 33.00 36.22
N GLY A 607 -6.66 31.90 35.45
CA GLY A 607 -7.70 30.88 35.41
C GLY A 607 -8.89 31.23 34.52
N LYS A 608 -8.77 32.24 33.65
CA LYS A 608 -9.82 32.54 32.66
C LYS A 608 -10.00 31.37 31.69
N ILE A 609 -11.21 31.25 31.13
CA ILE A 609 -11.53 30.25 30.10
C ILE A 609 -10.66 30.55 28.87
N TYR A 610 -10.16 29.53 28.20
CA TYR A 610 -9.23 29.69 27.10
C TYR A 610 -9.63 28.85 25.89
N PHE A 611 -9.93 29.52 24.79
CA PHE A 611 -10.36 28.91 23.54
C PHE A 611 -9.50 29.34 22.35
N GLY A 612 -9.43 28.48 21.33
CA GLY A 612 -8.76 28.72 20.06
C GLY A 612 -9.73 28.55 18.90
N ILE A 613 -9.65 29.42 17.89
CA ILE A 613 -10.60 29.37 16.77
C ILE A 613 -10.31 28.20 15.84
N ASN A 614 -9.04 27.90 15.54
CA ASN A 614 -8.66 26.76 14.70
C ASN A 614 -7.32 26.17 15.17
N PRO A 615 -7.07 24.87 14.95
CA PRO A 615 -5.82 24.22 15.38
C PRO A 615 -4.69 24.32 14.35
N ASP A 616 -4.86 25.05 13.25
CA ASP A 616 -3.89 25.07 12.15
C ASP A 616 -2.56 25.66 12.62
N LEU A 617 -1.46 24.94 12.35
CA LEU A 617 -0.12 25.42 12.68
C LEU A 617 0.37 26.45 11.67
N ASN A 618 0.02 26.26 10.39
CA ASN A 618 0.53 27.05 9.29
C ASN A 618 -0.58 27.43 8.30
N CYS A 619 -0.51 28.67 7.81
CA CYS A 619 -1.28 29.14 6.67
C CYS A 619 -0.37 29.17 5.42
N PRO A 620 -0.77 28.53 4.31
CA PRO A 620 -0.02 28.57 3.07
C PRO A 620 -0.15 29.94 2.38
N MET A 621 0.95 30.38 1.76
CA MET A 621 1.07 31.65 1.05
C MET A 621 1.65 31.48 -0.37
N GLU A 622 1.54 32.54 -1.19
CA GLU A 622 2.11 32.59 -2.54
C GLU A 622 3.62 32.21 -2.51
N GLY A 623 4.08 31.44 -3.49
CA GLY A 623 5.48 31.00 -3.56
C GLY A 623 5.85 29.83 -2.65
N ASN A 624 4.87 29.02 -2.22
CA ASN A 624 5.07 27.85 -1.35
C ASN A 624 5.67 28.20 0.03
N THR A 625 5.34 29.38 0.54
CA THR A 625 5.77 29.85 1.87
C THR A 625 4.72 29.52 2.92
N LEU A 626 5.16 29.13 4.12
CA LEU A 626 4.28 28.87 5.27
C LEU A 626 4.47 29.96 6.32
N ILE A 627 3.38 30.51 6.83
CA ILE A 627 3.40 31.46 7.96
C ILE A 627 2.65 30.89 9.17
N PRO A 628 3.03 31.24 10.41
CA PRO A 628 2.37 30.74 11.61
C PRO A 628 0.88 31.13 11.66
N ASP A 629 0.03 30.17 12.00
CA ASP A 629 -1.42 30.33 12.20
C ASP A 629 -1.78 30.15 13.69
N CYS A 630 -3.07 30.13 14.02
CA CYS A 630 -3.67 30.12 15.35
C CYS A 630 -3.11 29.03 16.26
N GLY A 631 -2.95 27.80 15.74
CA GLY A 631 -2.38 26.68 16.47
C GLY A 631 -0.93 26.93 16.88
N SER A 632 -0.10 27.51 16.01
CA SER A 632 1.28 27.88 16.34
C SER A 632 1.33 28.97 17.42
N MET A 633 0.44 29.95 17.35
CA MET A 633 0.32 30.99 18.38
C MET A 633 -0.14 30.40 19.72
N ALA A 634 -1.05 29.42 19.70
CA ALA A 634 -1.49 28.71 20.90
C ALA A 634 -0.35 27.91 21.55
N ARG A 635 0.55 27.29 20.78
CA ARG A 635 1.74 26.60 21.31
C ARG A 635 2.73 27.54 22.00
N LEU A 636 2.87 28.76 21.47
CA LEU A 636 3.67 29.81 22.12
C LEU A 636 3.08 30.16 23.50
N ILE A 637 1.76 30.36 23.57
CA ILE A 637 1.06 30.66 24.84
C ILE A 637 1.10 29.47 25.80
N GLU A 638 0.90 28.25 25.31
CA GLU A 638 1.02 27.02 26.09
C GLU A 638 2.39 26.94 26.75
N SER A 639 3.46 27.19 26.01
CA SER A 639 4.84 27.19 26.54
C SER A 639 5.06 28.20 27.67
N SER A 640 4.27 29.28 27.70
CA SER A 640 4.33 30.34 28.71
C SER A 640 3.36 30.13 29.89
N THR A 641 2.29 29.34 29.70
CA THR A 641 1.17 29.24 30.64
C THR A 641 0.85 27.82 31.12
N ASN A 642 1.45 26.80 30.50
CA ASN A 642 1.13 25.37 30.64
C ASN A 642 -0.35 25.03 30.38
N ARG A 643 -1.05 25.83 29.56
CA ARG A 643 -2.44 25.61 29.17
C ARG A 643 -2.58 25.73 27.66
N LEU A 644 -3.13 24.68 27.04
CA LEU A 644 -3.53 24.66 25.63
C LEU A 644 -5.04 24.92 25.54
N PRO A 645 -5.54 25.68 24.54
CA PRO A 645 -6.97 25.93 24.43
C PRO A 645 -7.71 24.73 23.82
N GLU A 646 -9.03 24.68 24.03
CA GLU A 646 -9.94 23.90 23.19
C GLU A 646 -10.13 24.60 21.83
N PHE A 647 -10.10 23.85 20.73
CA PHE A 647 -10.23 24.38 19.37
C PHE A 647 -11.59 24.07 18.73
N PHE A 648 -12.11 25.03 17.94
CA PHE A 648 -13.48 24.96 17.41
C PHE A 648 -13.60 24.83 15.89
N GLY A 649 -12.58 25.18 15.12
CA GLY A 649 -12.49 24.95 13.68
C GLY A 649 -12.24 23.48 13.34
N LYS A 650 -12.21 23.12 12.04
CA LYS A 650 -11.89 21.76 11.59
C LYS A 650 -10.56 21.30 12.23
N PRO A 651 -10.48 20.09 12.83
CA PRO A 651 -11.44 18.98 12.75
C PRO A 651 -12.40 18.85 13.95
N SER A 652 -12.72 19.95 14.66
CA SER A 652 -13.58 19.91 15.84
C SER A 652 -15.01 19.44 15.52
N HIS A 653 -15.60 18.60 16.38
CA HIS A 653 -16.99 18.16 16.25
C HIS A 653 -17.98 19.35 16.25
N HIS A 654 -17.66 20.42 16.98
CA HIS A 654 -18.43 21.68 16.95
C HIS A 654 -18.56 22.26 15.54
N THR A 655 -17.53 22.10 14.69
CA THR A 655 -17.60 22.52 13.27
C THR A 655 -18.58 21.64 12.49
N LEU A 656 -18.55 20.33 12.70
CA LEU A 656 -19.45 19.40 12.01
C LEU A 656 -20.91 19.69 12.36
N GLU A 657 -21.23 19.83 13.65
CA GLU A 657 -22.56 20.22 14.13
C GLU A 657 -23.03 21.55 13.53
N TYR A 658 -22.12 22.52 13.42
CA TYR A 658 -22.41 23.82 12.81
C TYR A 658 -22.76 23.69 11.32
N ILE A 659 -22.00 22.87 10.58
CA ILE A 659 -22.26 22.59 9.16
C ILE A 659 -23.64 21.93 8.98
N ILE A 660 -23.94 20.91 9.78
CA ILE A 660 -25.22 20.19 9.70
C ILE A 660 -26.39 21.14 9.98
N GLU A 661 -26.32 21.93 11.04
CA GLU A 661 -27.36 22.90 11.42
C GLU A 661 -27.57 23.97 10.33
N LYS A 662 -26.48 24.52 9.78
CA LYS A 662 -26.57 25.63 8.80
C LYS A 662 -27.04 25.19 7.43
N THR A 663 -26.73 23.96 7.06
CA THR A 663 -27.13 23.41 5.76
C THR A 663 -28.52 22.78 5.83
N GLY A 664 -28.90 22.23 6.99
CA GLY A 664 -30.19 21.58 7.20
C GLY A 664 -30.31 20.18 6.58
N TYR A 665 -29.22 19.65 6.01
CA TYR A 665 -29.15 18.29 5.48
C TYR A 665 -28.74 17.29 6.56
N LYS A 666 -29.07 16.02 6.33
CA LYS A 666 -28.57 14.93 7.18
C LYS A 666 -27.10 14.64 6.88
N GLU A 667 -26.44 13.96 7.81
CA GLU A 667 -25.01 13.63 7.69
C GLU A 667 -24.72 12.87 6.38
N GLU A 668 -25.51 11.83 6.08
CA GLU A 668 -25.34 11.01 4.88
C GLU A 668 -25.61 11.75 3.55
N GLU A 669 -26.14 12.96 3.61
CA GLU A 669 -26.41 13.84 2.46
C GLU A 669 -25.33 14.92 2.28
N ILE A 670 -24.35 15.00 3.18
CA ILE A 670 -23.28 16.00 3.15
C ILE A 670 -21.97 15.35 2.72
N ALA A 671 -21.23 16.02 1.85
CA ALA A 671 -19.84 15.70 1.56
C ALA A 671 -18.93 16.89 1.90
N ILE A 672 -17.88 16.66 2.69
CA ILE A 672 -16.84 17.64 2.96
C ILE A 672 -15.66 17.35 2.02
N VAL A 673 -15.30 18.36 1.22
CA VAL A 673 -14.23 18.30 0.22
C VAL A 673 -13.10 19.22 0.64
N GLY A 674 -11.89 18.68 0.77
CA GLY A 674 -10.71 19.46 1.17
C GLY A 674 -9.40 18.80 0.79
N ASP A 675 -8.30 19.50 1.01
CA ASP A 675 -6.96 19.09 0.62
C ASP A 675 -6.09 18.63 1.81
N ARG A 676 -6.62 18.63 3.04
CA ARG A 676 -5.90 18.27 4.27
C ARG A 676 -6.53 17.12 5.02
N LEU A 677 -5.73 16.06 5.26
CA LEU A 677 -6.15 14.89 6.04
C LEU A 677 -6.49 15.23 7.50
N TYR A 678 -5.66 16.03 8.17
CA TYR A 678 -5.76 16.29 9.61
C TYR A 678 -6.80 17.35 10.00
N THR A 679 -7.40 18.06 9.03
CA THR A 679 -8.52 18.99 9.26
C THR A 679 -9.75 18.60 8.46
N ASP A 680 -9.68 18.65 7.13
CA ASP A 680 -10.85 18.60 6.25
C ASP A 680 -11.46 17.20 6.21
N ILE A 681 -10.60 16.19 6.24
CA ILE A 681 -11.04 14.80 6.30
C ILE A 681 -11.33 14.43 7.75
N ALA A 682 -10.45 14.80 8.68
CA ALA A 682 -10.60 14.49 10.10
C ALA A 682 -11.89 15.04 10.73
N VAL A 683 -12.48 16.13 10.23
CA VAL A 683 -13.74 16.69 10.77
C VAL A 683 -14.93 15.74 10.60
N THR A 684 -14.87 14.83 9.62
CA THR A 684 -15.92 13.84 9.33
C THR A 684 -15.78 12.57 10.18
N LYS A 685 -14.71 12.48 10.97
CA LYS A 685 -14.42 11.27 11.75
C LYS A 685 -15.58 10.98 12.69
N ASP A 686 -15.95 9.70 12.74
CA ASP A 686 -17.03 9.18 13.58
C ASP A 686 -18.42 9.76 13.22
N SER A 687 -18.64 10.14 11.94
CA SER A 687 -19.92 10.61 11.39
C SER A 687 -20.27 9.92 10.06
N ASP A 688 -21.52 10.06 9.60
CA ASP A 688 -21.95 9.56 8.28
C ASP A 688 -21.67 10.57 7.13
N VAL A 689 -21.01 11.69 7.43
CA VAL A 689 -20.62 12.70 6.44
C VAL A 689 -19.51 12.18 5.54
N LEU A 690 -19.73 12.22 4.22
CA LEU A 690 -18.77 11.72 3.26
C LEU A 690 -17.52 12.62 3.19
N SER A 691 -16.33 12.02 3.30
CA SER A 691 -15.07 12.75 3.18
C SER A 691 -14.43 12.57 1.80
N ILE A 692 -14.13 13.69 1.13
CA ILE A 692 -13.49 13.68 -0.19
C ILE A 692 -12.20 14.47 -0.15
N LEU A 693 -11.07 13.77 -0.29
CA LEU A 693 -9.75 14.38 -0.39
C LEU A 693 -9.43 14.75 -1.85
N VAL A 694 -9.08 16.01 -2.08
CA VAL A 694 -8.49 16.45 -3.37
C VAL A 694 -6.98 16.56 -3.25
N LEU A 695 -6.24 16.11 -4.27
CA LEU A 695 -4.78 16.19 -4.34
C LEU A 695 -4.27 17.47 -5.03
N SER A 696 -5.13 18.47 -5.22
CA SER A 696 -4.78 19.77 -5.80
C SER A 696 -4.11 20.74 -4.83
N GLY A 697 -4.01 20.38 -3.55
CA GLY A 697 -3.51 21.23 -2.47
C GLY A 697 -2.34 20.61 -1.71
N GLU A 698 -2.41 20.65 -0.38
CA GLU A 698 -1.32 20.28 0.53
C GLU A 698 -1.01 18.77 0.51
N THR A 699 -2.03 17.93 0.68
CA THR A 699 -1.85 16.48 0.81
C THR A 699 -1.36 15.87 -0.50
N GLN A 700 -0.24 15.15 -0.43
CA GLN A 700 0.24 14.31 -1.52
C GLN A 700 -0.26 12.86 -1.35
N LYS A 701 -0.29 12.11 -2.45
CA LYS A 701 -0.73 10.70 -2.45
C LYS A 701 0.05 9.84 -1.44
N SER A 702 1.33 10.15 -1.25
CA SER A 702 2.23 9.48 -0.31
C SER A 702 1.87 9.71 1.16
N ASP A 703 1.17 10.79 1.49
CA ASP A 703 0.80 11.15 2.86
C ASP A 703 -0.39 10.33 3.37
N ILE A 704 -1.27 9.89 2.45
CA ILE A 704 -2.48 9.10 2.77
C ILE A 704 -2.08 7.80 3.50
N GLY A 705 -1.07 7.10 3.00
CA GLY A 705 -0.60 5.84 3.60
C GLY A 705 0.07 5.99 4.97
N LYS A 706 0.49 7.20 5.34
CA LYS A 706 1.12 7.52 6.63
C LYS A 706 0.12 8.01 7.68
N SER A 707 -1.03 8.50 7.24
CA SER A 707 -2.07 9.05 8.10
C SER A 707 -2.93 7.96 8.75
N SER A 708 -3.29 8.16 10.01
CA SER A 708 -4.33 7.35 10.66
C SER A 708 -5.75 7.74 10.22
N ILE A 709 -5.91 8.94 9.68
CA ILE A 709 -7.16 9.44 9.09
C ILE A 709 -7.17 9.05 7.62
N GLN A 710 -8.20 8.31 7.21
CA GLN A 710 -8.38 7.84 5.84
C GLN A 710 -9.65 8.48 5.26
N PRO A 711 -9.57 9.12 4.08
CA PRO A 711 -10.75 9.66 3.41
C PRO A 711 -11.59 8.55 2.79
N ASP A 712 -12.89 8.78 2.59
CA ASP A 712 -13.77 7.87 1.85
C ASP A 712 -13.45 7.84 0.37
N ILE A 713 -13.12 9.01 -0.18
CA ILE A 713 -12.81 9.21 -1.59
C ILE A 713 -11.53 10.02 -1.72
N VAL A 714 -10.66 9.61 -2.64
CA VAL A 714 -9.48 10.37 -3.06
C VAL A 714 -9.62 10.68 -4.54
N VAL A 715 -9.49 11.95 -4.91
CA VAL A 715 -9.51 12.42 -6.31
C VAL A 715 -8.35 13.36 -6.58
N ASN A 716 -7.92 13.47 -7.84
CA ASN A 716 -6.84 14.40 -8.19
C ASN A 716 -7.32 15.85 -8.08
N SER A 717 -8.58 16.11 -8.42
CA SER A 717 -9.21 17.44 -8.28
C SER A 717 -10.73 17.35 -8.30
N LEU A 718 -11.40 18.49 -8.14
CA LEU A 718 -12.86 18.59 -8.32
C LEU A 718 -13.31 18.17 -9.73
N ALA A 719 -12.43 18.20 -10.74
CA ALA A 719 -12.77 17.74 -12.10
C ALA A 719 -13.21 16.27 -12.13
N ASP A 720 -12.67 15.43 -11.25
CA ASP A 720 -13.03 14.01 -11.23
C ASP A 720 -14.44 13.81 -10.66
N ILE A 721 -14.82 14.62 -9.66
CA ILE A 721 -16.19 14.65 -9.13
C ILE A 721 -17.15 15.18 -10.21
N THR A 722 -16.75 16.23 -10.95
CA THR A 722 -17.53 16.78 -12.07
C THR A 722 -17.89 15.71 -13.10
N LYS A 723 -16.90 14.93 -13.56
CA LYS A 723 -17.12 13.85 -14.53
C LYS A 723 -18.14 12.82 -14.03
N VAL A 724 -18.04 12.45 -12.75
CA VAL A 724 -18.95 11.47 -12.13
C VAL A 724 -20.36 12.03 -11.93
N LEU A 725 -20.51 13.33 -11.69
CA LEU A 725 -21.82 13.98 -11.59
C LEU A 725 -22.51 14.15 -12.96
N GLN A 726 -21.74 14.25 -14.05
CA GLN A 726 -22.24 14.42 -15.42
C GLN A 726 -22.65 13.10 -16.09
N GLY A 727 -22.03 11.98 -15.72
CA GLY A 727 -22.32 10.63 -16.25
C GLY A 727 -23.18 9.81 -15.31
#